data_AF-A0A369GNG3-F1
#
_entry.id   AF-A0A369GNG3-F1
#
_cell.length_a   1.000
_cell.length_b   1.000
_cell.length_c   1.000
_cell.angle_alpha   90.00
_cell.angle_beta   90.00
_cell.angle_gamma   90.00
#
_symmetry.space_group_name_H-M   'P 1'
#
loop_
_entity.id
_entity.type
_entity.pdbx_description
1 polymer ?
#
loop_
_entity_poly.entity_id
_entity_poly.type
_entity_poly.pdbx_seq_one_letter_code
_entity_poly.pdbx_strand_id
1 'polypeptide(L)'
;MSPHSDEALNGSRSVNGLISRQSGVNPSRFLPAADDGEDDCDYDLVCVGFGPASLAVAIAMHDALAGGARLLADGSPPKVLFVEKQNGFAWHAGMLLPGAKMQISFVKDLATLRDPRSEFTFLNYLHRQDRLVDFTNLGTFLPARAEYEDYLRWCASHFDHLVRFGEEAVAVEPVSRSASSSVRTFAVVTRDISSGQRHTYRGRNVLLATGGQPSVPPCLPLSNPRVVHSSEYNHRIRQLLPKTAAAYRVAVVGGGQSAAEIFHNLPALYPNARTWLVMRSEFLRPSDDSPFVNSVFNPEYINCLYPKSAKDRSSLLAGARATNYGVVRLGLIEELYERMYDQKRRLGADETRWPHRILGGRSIVRLEPPRTEGLAVRMRRVGDDVVEQEEETIEVDLVIAATGYQRNAHVQMLRPVWDMLPKEPDIDGWTVETDDGGRNLAVGRDYGIKFRAGAVAEDAGIWLQGCCEGTHGLSDTLLSVLATRSGEIVESIFGGQSRRRNALTNAPMPNPRLSLVRIVSRQLRTSMVAASAPASKPPLEKRAVAGSFIFRFPPNGQRPQVALFQRSARVRTYRHCYAPISGSVEATDGDALTTAWREIAEETGLGPCSLRLLRRGKPYSFVDQSVGREWTINPFAFALRLNGDEAAITLDDEHDSFAWFDPADVPDDDGEASFRGVPHLLDSLRRVWFELEIRPAAAAAILDDGLRRLRDDQNSDAGELASDALETFTRVLEALDRDVDSARWWRNLRIVAWHLWKNGHEAMDAPILHLLLDALTLVETKLPRDSSTRVSEDFVDDIVEVLQVIARPQAEPMTEADITTKDNVVASAVDARARADHFFSGL
;
A
#
# COMPACT_ATOMS: atom_id res chain seq x y z
N MET A 1 -60.25 4.93 -20.95
CA MET A 1 -59.98 6.36 -20.75
C MET A 1 -58.50 6.57 -20.94
N SER A 2 -58.15 7.53 -21.79
CA SER A 2 -56.85 7.77 -22.41
C SER A 2 -55.71 8.12 -21.44
N PRO A 3 -54.45 7.96 -21.89
CA PRO A 3 -53.24 8.37 -21.18
C PRO A 3 -52.85 9.83 -21.55
N HIS A 4 -52.35 10.58 -20.57
CA HIS A 4 -51.70 11.88 -20.72
C HIS A 4 -50.73 12.03 -19.53
N SER A 5 -49.53 12.57 -19.58
CA SER A 5 -48.57 12.91 -20.64
C SER A 5 -47.37 13.45 -19.85
N ASP A 6 -46.20 12.80 -19.92
CA ASP A 6 -44.97 13.32 -19.31
C ASP A 6 -44.41 14.45 -20.18
N GLU A 7 -44.63 15.69 -19.76
CA GLU A 7 -43.95 16.86 -20.29
C GLU A 7 -42.75 17.26 -19.42
N ALA A 8 -41.66 17.55 -20.12
CA ALA A 8 -40.33 17.85 -19.63
C ALA A 8 -40.26 19.02 -18.64
N LEU A 9 -39.64 18.78 -17.48
CA LEU A 9 -38.96 19.84 -16.72
C LEU A 9 -37.51 19.96 -17.21
N ASN A 10 -37.39 20.64 -18.35
CA ASN A 10 -36.14 21.14 -18.88
C ASN A 10 -35.70 22.34 -18.03
N GLY A 11 -34.78 22.11 -17.10
CA GLY A 11 -34.34 23.13 -16.15
C GLY A 11 -33.05 22.80 -15.40
N SER A 12 -32.12 22.05 -15.99
CA SER A 12 -30.79 21.87 -15.39
C SER A 12 -29.89 23.06 -15.75
N ARG A 13 -29.77 23.99 -14.79
CA ARG A 13 -28.67 24.95 -14.77
C ARG A 13 -27.36 24.16 -14.79
N SER A 14 -26.53 24.49 -15.78
CA SER A 14 -25.10 24.23 -15.86
C SER A 14 -24.44 24.15 -14.47
N VAL A 15 -24.04 22.95 -14.05
CA VAL A 15 -23.08 22.74 -12.95
C VAL A 15 -21.68 22.95 -13.54
N ASN A 16 -21.34 24.21 -13.80
CA ASN A 16 -19.97 24.63 -14.09
C ASN A 16 -19.43 25.36 -12.86
N GLY A 17 -18.19 25.05 -12.46
CA GLY A 17 -17.55 25.48 -11.21
C GLY A 17 -17.25 26.97 -11.11
N LEU A 18 -18.30 27.78 -11.05
CA LEU A 18 -18.30 29.17 -10.60
C LEU A 18 -19.37 29.31 -9.51
N ILE A 19 -19.19 28.60 -8.39
CA ILE A 19 -19.87 28.99 -7.16
C ILE A 19 -19.07 30.17 -6.60
N SER A 20 -19.67 31.36 -6.70
CA SER A 20 -19.34 32.57 -5.97
C SER A 20 -18.91 32.26 -4.53
N ARG A 21 -17.90 33.00 -4.02
CA ARG A 21 -17.44 33.02 -2.61
C ARG A 21 -18.47 32.40 -1.65
N GLN A 22 -18.11 31.31 -0.95
CA GLN A 22 -18.93 30.84 0.17
C GLN A 22 -19.01 31.97 1.20
N SER A 23 -20.12 32.70 1.18
CA SER A 23 -20.41 33.78 2.11
C SER A 23 -20.51 33.17 3.51
N GLY A 24 -19.50 33.41 4.36
CA GLY A 24 -19.49 32.97 5.76
C GLY A 24 -18.20 32.36 6.28
N VAL A 25 -17.18 32.13 5.44
CA VAL A 25 -15.87 31.65 5.92
C VAL A 25 -15.02 32.81 6.42
N ASN A 26 -14.63 32.77 7.69
CA ASN A 26 -13.74 33.78 8.27
C ASN A 26 -12.29 33.50 7.84
N PRO A 27 -11.55 34.52 7.36
CA PRO A 27 -10.12 34.41 7.10
C PRO A 27 -9.35 33.89 8.32
N SER A 28 -8.24 33.21 8.09
CA SER A 28 -7.32 32.77 9.13
C SER A 28 -6.93 33.95 10.03
N ARG A 29 -7.36 33.91 11.29
CA ARG A 29 -7.04 34.95 12.29
C ARG A 29 -5.58 34.96 12.74
N PHE A 30 -4.81 33.93 12.39
CA PHE A 30 -3.42 33.76 12.84
C PHE A 30 -2.39 34.18 11.78
N LEU A 31 -2.78 34.23 10.51
CA LEU A 31 -1.90 34.64 9.40
C LEU A 31 -2.47 35.89 8.74
N PRO A 32 -2.02 37.10 9.14
CA PRO A 32 -2.46 38.34 8.53
C PRO A 32 -1.84 38.51 7.13
N ALA A 33 -2.56 39.19 6.24
CA ALA A 33 -1.98 39.64 4.98
C ALA A 33 -0.91 40.71 5.26
N ALA A 34 0.10 40.81 4.39
CA ALA A 34 0.97 41.97 4.36
C ALA A 34 0.16 43.19 3.90
N ASP A 35 0.47 44.38 4.42
CA ASP A 35 -0.21 45.62 4.02
C ASP A 35 -0.03 45.86 2.51
N ASP A 36 -1.14 45.91 1.76
CA ASP A 36 -1.20 46.00 0.28
C ASP A 36 -0.58 47.30 -0.30
N GLY A 37 0.00 48.18 0.53
CA GLY A 37 0.60 49.45 0.14
C GLY A 37 2.11 49.42 -0.13
N GLU A 38 2.79 48.31 0.14
CA GLU A 38 4.24 48.16 -0.08
C GLU A 38 4.53 47.03 -1.07
N ASP A 39 4.54 47.35 -2.37
CA ASP A 39 5.06 46.47 -3.44
C ASP A 39 6.56 46.08 -3.25
N ASP A 40 7.19 46.54 -2.16
CA ASP A 40 8.58 46.28 -1.78
C ASP A 40 8.71 45.59 -0.40
N CYS A 41 7.63 44.95 0.10
CA CYS A 41 7.68 44.24 1.37
C CYS A 41 8.46 42.90 1.24
N ASP A 42 9.43 42.68 2.14
CA ASP A 42 10.14 41.40 2.24
C ASP A 42 9.27 40.40 3.03
N TYR A 43 8.86 39.31 2.37
CA TYR A 43 8.12 38.19 2.98
C TYR A 43 9.04 37.24 3.74
N ASP A 44 8.53 36.58 4.77
CA ASP A 44 9.25 35.49 5.43
C ASP A 44 9.20 34.20 4.60
N LEU A 45 8.10 33.98 3.88
CA LEU A 45 7.90 32.84 2.99
C LEU A 45 7.06 33.23 1.77
N VAL A 46 7.59 32.94 0.57
CA VAL A 46 6.82 32.98 -0.69
C VAL A 46 6.63 31.56 -1.20
N CYS A 47 5.39 31.14 -1.38
CA CYS A 47 5.02 29.81 -1.89
C CYS A 47 4.56 29.90 -3.34
N VAL A 48 5.16 29.09 -4.20
CA VAL A 48 4.80 28.97 -5.61
C VAL A 48 3.86 27.78 -5.81
N GLY A 49 2.66 28.08 -6.30
CA GLY A 49 1.53 27.18 -6.42
C GLY A 49 0.68 27.19 -5.15
N PHE A 50 -0.64 27.15 -5.32
CA PHE A 50 -1.61 27.04 -4.23
C PHE A 50 -2.50 25.80 -4.37
N GLY A 51 -1.88 24.67 -4.77
CA GLY A 51 -2.50 23.35 -4.69
C GLY A 51 -2.44 22.74 -3.28
N PRO A 52 -2.84 21.46 -3.11
CA PRO A 52 -2.92 20.82 -1.80
C PRO A 52 -1.62 20.86 -0.98
N ALA A 53 -0.46 20.83 -1.63
CA ALA A 53 0.85 20.84 -0.99
C ALA A 53 1.12 22.16 -0.24
N SER A 54 1.00 23.31 -0.91
CA SER A 54 1.13 24.63 -0.27
C SER A 54 -0.02 24.92 0.69
N LEU A 55 -1.24 24.48 0.35
CA LEU A 55 -2.40 24.62 1.25
C LEU A 55 -2.19 23.90 2.58
N ALA A 56 -1.61 22.69 2.56
CA ALA A 56 -1.26 21.97 3.79
C ALA A 56 -0.22 22.74 4.62
N VAL A 57 0.72 23.46 3.99
CA VAL A 57 1.69 24.33 4.70
C VAL A 57 0.98 25.53 5.34
N ALA A 58 0.02 26.16 4.65
CA ALA A 58 -0.81 27.22 5.25
C ALA A 58 -1.57 26.72 6.49
N ILE A 59 -2.19 25.54 6.39
CA ILE A 59 -2.89 24.88 7.48
C ILE A 59 -1.93 24.53 8.64
N ALA A 60 -0.76 23.99 8.35
CA ALA A 60 0.22 23.66 9.39
C ALA A 60 0.74 24.90 10.13
N MET A 61 0.97 26.02 9.44
CA MET A 61 1.32 27.30 10.08
C MET A 61 0.17 27.83 10.93
N HIS A 62 -1.07 27.78 10.42
CA HIS A 62 -2.26 28.16 11.19
C HIS A 62 -2.36 27.35 12.47
N ASP A 63 -2.31 26.01 12.39
CA ASP A 63 -2.45 25.12 13.53
C ASP A 63 -1.34 25.32 14.56
N ALA A 64 -0.10 25.54 14.10
CA ALA A 64 1.02 25.84 15.00
C ALA A 64 0.77 27.11 15.81
N LEU A 65 0.32 28.19 15.16
CA LEU A 65 0.01 29.47 15.82
C LEU A 65 -1.23 29.35 16.72
N ALA A 66 -2.26 28.63 16.29
CA ALA A 66 -3.45 28.33 17.09
C ALA A 66 -3.11 27.52 18.36
N GLY A 67 -2.12 26.62 18.25
CA GLY A 67 -1.55 25.86 19.36
C GLY A 67 -0.59 26.66 20.25
N GLY A 68 -0.35 27.95 19.95
CA GLY A 68 0.51 28.84 20.74
C GLY A 68 2.01 28.78 20.40
N ALA A 69 2.38 28.15 19.28
CA ALA A 69 3.77 28.19 18.81
C ALA A 69 4.16 29.61 18.36
N ARG A 70 5.46 29.93 18.50
CA ARG A 70 6.05 31.17 17.97
C ARG A 70 6.95 30.80 16.80
N LEU A 71 6.51 31.13 15.59
CA LEU A 71 7.25 30.81 14.35
C LEU A 71 8.38 31.81 14.08
N LEU A 72 8.25 33.05 14.55
CA LEU A 72 9.31 34.05 14.52
C LEU A 72 9.85 34.34 15.92
N ALA A 73 11.10 34.78 15.98
CA ALA A 73 11.81 35.05 17.24
C ALA A 73 11.18 36.18 18.07
N ASP A 74 10.56 37.16 17.40
CA ASP A 74 9.85 38.28 18.02
C ASP A 74 8.41 37.94 18.43
N GLY A 75 7.93 36.73 18.10
CA GLY A 75 6.58 36.26 18.39
C GLY A 75 5.50 36.80 17.46
N SER A 76 5.86 37.59 16.43
CA SER A 76 4.92 38.01 15.39
C SER A 76 4.57 36.84 14.45
N PRO A 77 3.40 36.85 13.80
CA PRO A 77 3.07 35.87 12.77
C PRO A 77 3.93 36.11 11.52
N PRO A 78 4.34 35.06 10.80
CA PRO A 78 5.15 35.21 9.59
C PRO A 78 4.38 35.89 8.47
N LYS A 79 5.06 36.74 7.69
CA LYS A 79 4.54 37.32 6.45
C LYS A 79 4.64 36.29 5.33
N VAL A 80 3.50 35.82 4.85
CA VAL A 80 3.42 34.74 3.84
C VAL A 80 2.65 35.19 2.61
N LEU A 81 3.17 34.82 1.44
CA LEU A 81 2.50 35.01 0.15
C LEU A 81 2.42 33.69 -0.61
N PHE A 82 1.27 33.42 -1.22
CA PHE A 82 1.10 32.33 -2.18
C PHE A 82 0.84 32.91 -3.57
N VAL A 83 1.46 32.35 -4.60
CA VAL A 83 1.20 32.72 -6.01
C VAL A 83 0.66 31.51 -6.76
N GLU A 84 -0.49 31.66 -7.44
CA GLU A 84 -1.17 30.57 -8.14
C GLU A 84 -1.63 31.03 -9.52
N LYS A 85 -1.33 30.23 -10.55
CA LYS A 85 -1.62 30.57 -11.94
C LYS A 85 -3.10 30.45 -12.30
N GLN A 86 -3.88 29.66 -11.56
CA GLN A 86 -5.33 29.60 -11.77
C GLN A 86 -6.00 30.85 -11.17
N ASN A 87 -7.14 31.27 -11.72
CA ASN A 87 -7.89 32.45 -11.24
C ASN A 87 -8.64 32.22 -9.92
N GLY A 88 -8.52 31.03 -9.33
CA GLY A 88 -9.13 30.60 -8.08
C GLY A 88 -8.67 29.19 -7.75
N PHE A 89 -8.94 28.74 -6.53
CA PHE A 89 -8.57 27.39 -6.11
C PHE A 89 -9.36 26.33 -6.91
N ALA A 90 -8.64 25.42 -7.54
CA ALA A 90 -9.20 24.25 -8.20
C ALA A 90 -8.18 23.10 -8.21
N TRP A 91 -8.65 21.90 -7.84
CA TRP A 91 -7.81 20.70 -7.79
C TRP A 91 -8.17 19.72 -8.91
N HIS A 92 -7.27 19.58 -9.89
CA HIS A 92 -7.45 18.71 -11.06
C HIS A 92 -8.82 18.87 -11.75
N ALA A 93 -9.29 20.11 -11.93
CA ALA A 93 -10.63 20.41 -12.44
C ALA A 93 -10.94 19.76 -13.81
N GLY A 94 -9.93 19.57 -14.66
CA GLY A 94 -10.08 18.86 -15.93
C GLY A 94 -10.35 17.35 -15.80
N MET A 95 -10.22 16.78 -14.60
CA MET A 95 -10.47 15.36 -14.27
C MET A 95 -11.49 15.18 -13.14
N LEU A 96 -12.29 16.20 -12.83
CA LEU A 96 -13.47 16.08 -11.94
C LEU A 96 -14.63 15.44 -12.71
N LEU A 97 -14.55 14.14 -12.92
CA LEU A 97 -15.56 13.39 -13.69
C LEU A 97 -16.69 12.92 -12.77
N PRO A 98 -17.94 12.86 -13.27
CA PRO A 98 -19.05 12.24 -12.55
C PRO A 98 -18.69 10.80 -12.13
N GLY A 99 -18.96 10.46 -10.87
CA GLY A 99 -18.68 9.13 -10.30
C GLY A 99 -17.22 8.89 -9.90
N ALA A 100 -16.28 9.78 -10.24
CA ALA A 100 -14.88 9.63 -9.83
C ALA A 100 -14.74 9.70 -8.31
N LYS A 101 -14.08 8.70 -7.72
CA LYS A 101 -13.79 8.63 -6.28
C LYS A 101 -12.34 8.99 -5.98
N MET A 102 -12.10 9.34 -4.72
CA MET A 102 -10.74 9.40 -4.18
C MET A 102 -10.10 8.02 -4.17
N GLN A 103 -8.80 7.97 -4.42
CA GLN A 103 -8.00 6.74 -4.37
C GLN A 103 -7.23 6.63 -3.04
N ILE A 104 -7.66 7.37 -2.03
CA ILE A 104 -7.01 7.46 -0.73
C ILE A 104 -8.08 7.68 0.34
N SER A 105 -7.87 7.11 1.52
CA SER A 105 -8.77 7.31 2.67
C SER A 105 -8.85 8.80 3.01
N PHE A 106 -10.07 9.28 3.33
CA PHE A 106 -10.28 10.66 3.79
C PHE A 106 -9.49 11.00 5.06
N VAL A 107 -9.06 10.02 5.85
CA VAL A 107 -8.19 10.23 7.03
C VAL A 107 -6.82 10.80 6.63
N LYS A 108 -6.37 10.55 5.40
CA LYS A 108 -5.17 11.17 4.81
C LYS A 108 -5.53 12.54 4.19
N ASP A 109 -6.26 13.36 4.94
CA ASP A 109 -6.55 14.75 4.60
C ASP A 109 -5.34 15.66 4.87
N LEU A 110 -5.55 16.99 4.85
CA LEU A 110 -4.47 17.96 5.01
C LEU A 110 -4.03 18.19 6.47
N ALA A 111 -4.68 17.56 7.46
CA ALA A 111 -4.42 17.84 8.86
C ALA A 111 -4.44 16.62 9.80
N THR A 112 -5.35 15.66 9.61
CA THR A 112 -5.68 14.59 10.56
C THR A 112 -4.47 13.77 10.99
N LEU A 113 -3.58 13.38 10.07
CA LEU A 113 -2.37 12.61 10.43
C LEU A 113 -1.32 13.43 11.20
N ARG A 114 -1.42 14.76 11.25
CA ARG A 114 -0.58 15.64 12.06
C ARG A 114 -1.25 16.01 13.38
N ASP A 115 -2.49 16.47 13.33
CA ASP A 115 -3.34 16.72 14.51
C ASP A 115 -4.82 16.49 14.14
N PRO A 116 -5.46 15.40 14.62
CA PRO A 116 -6.88 15.13 14.40
C PRO A 116 -7.83 16.19 14.96
N ARG A 117 -7.34 17.10 15.80
CA ARG A 117 -8.13 18.20 16.39
C ARG A 117 -8.09 19.48 15.57
N SER A 118 -7.31 19.51 14.48
CA SER A 118 -7.29 20.64 13.56
C SER A 118 -8.71 20.97 13.07
N GLU A 119 -9.01 22.25 12.90
CA GLU A 119 -10.27 22.65 12.28
C GLU A 119 -10.31 22.26 10.80
N PHE A 120 -9.18 21.97 10.17
CA PHE A 120 -9.09 21.65 8.74
C PHE A 120 -9.18 20.14 8.43
N THR A 121 -9.66 19.31 9.35
CA THR A 121 -9.92 17.89 9.05
C THR A 121 -11.14 17.73 8.14
N PHE A 122 -11.14 16.68 7.31
CA PHE A 122 -12.26 16.37 6.42
C PHE A 122 -13.56 16.13 7.20
N LEU A 123 -13.46 15.50 8.37
CA LEU A 123 -14.61 15.29 9.25
C LEU A 123 -15.17 16.60 9.81
N ASN A 124 -14.32 17.55 10.20
CA ASN A 124 -14.79 18.86 10.66
C ASN A 124 -15.39 19.66 9.51
N TYR A 125 -14.85 19.57 8.30
CA TYR A 125 -15.49 20.11 7.10
C TYR A 125 -16.90 19.55 6.90
N LEU A 126 -17.07 18.22 6.94
CA LEU A 126 -18.39 17.60 6.81
C LEU A 126 -19.36 18.05 7.91
N HIS A 127 -18.87 18.23 9.13
CA HIS A 127 -19.65 18.78 10.23
C HIS A 127 -20.10 20.22 9.94
N ARG A 128 -19.19 21.07 9.44
CA ARG A 128 -19.48 22.46 9.06
C ARG A 128 -20.45 22.58 7.89
N GLN A 129 -20.50 21.58 7.01
CA GLN A 129 -21.43 21.53 5.88
C GLN A 129 -22.75 20.80 6.21
N ASP A 130 -22.97 20.41 7.47
CA ASP A 130 -24.14 19.64 7.90
C ASP A 130 -24.35 18.32 7.12
N ARG A 131 -23.24 17.66 6.76
CA ARG A 131 -23.26 16.37 6.02
C ARG A 131 -22.53 15.24 6.73
N LEU A 132 -22.07 15.43 7.97
CA LEU A 132 -21.26 14.42 8.67
C LEU A 132 -22.03 13.09 8.85
N VAL A 133 -23.28 13.17 9.32
CA VAL A 133 -24.13 11.99 9.54
C VAL A 133 -24.41 11.28 8.21
N ASP A 134 -24.77 12.03 7.17
CA ASP A 134 -25.03 11.48 5.84
C ASP A 134 -23.80 10.79 5.25
N PHE A 135 -22.62 11.40 5.40
CA PHE A 135 -21.37 10.81 4.95
C PHE A 135 -21.02 9.54 5.74
N THR A 136 -21.26 9.52 7.05
CA THR A 136 -21.08 8.30 7.88
C THR A 136 -21.96 7.16 7.39
N ASN A 137 -23.21 7.45 7.00
CA ASN A 137 -24.13 6.45 6.47
C ASN A 137 -23.70 5.83 5.13
N LEU A 138 -22.83 6.50 4.36
CA LEU A 138 -22.26 5.92 3.13
C LEU A 138 -21.32 4.74 3.41
N GLY A 139 -20.81 4.59 4.63
CA GLY A 139 -19.92 3.48 5.01
C GLY A 139 -18.62 3.43 4.18
N THR A 140 -18.15 4.57 3.67
CA THR A 140 -17.01 4.64 2.74
C THR A 140 -15.85 5.47 3.27
N PHE A 141 -14.62 5.01 2.99
CA PHE A 141 -13.41 5.80 3.22
C PHE A 141 -13.01 6.66 2.01
N LEU A 142 -13.67 6.48 0.86
CA LEU A 142 -13.28 7.04 -0.42
C LEU A 142 -14.34 8.03 -0.91
N PRO A 143 -14.30 9.30 -0.45
CA PRO A 143 -15.27 10.30 -0.87
C PRO A 143 -15.23 10.52 -2.38
N ALA A 144 -16.29 11.11 -2.93
CA ALA A 144 -16.27 11.56 -4.32
C ALA A 144 -15.15 12.58 -4.52
N ARG A 145 -14.47 12.55 -5.68
CA ARG A 145 -13.40 13.52 -5.98
C ARG A 145 -13.92 14.96 -5.97
N ALA A 146 -15.17 15.17 -6.39
CA ALA A 146 -15.84 16.47 -6.32
C ALA A 146 -16.06 16.94 -4.88
N GLU A 147 -16.42 16.04 -3.96
CA GLU A 147 -16.59 16.38 -2.54
C GLU A 147 -15.26 16.69 -1.86
N TYR A 148 -14.21 15.94 -2.20
CA TYR A 148 -12.87 16.19 -1.68
C TYR A 148 -12.28 17.48 -2.24
N GLU A 149 -12.55 17.80 -3.50
CA GLU A 149 -12.16 19.09 -4.09
C GLU A 149 -12.90 20.27 -3.42
N ASP A 150 -14.18 20.08 -3.06
CA ASP A 150 -14.93 21.06 -2.28
C ASP A 150 -14.37 21.23 -0.85
N TYR A 151 -13.95 20.15 -0.19
CA TYR A 151 -13.19 20.21 1.06
C TYR A 151 -11.91 21.04 0.91
N LEU A 152 -11.12 20.80 -0.14
CA LEU A 152 -9.89 21.54 -0.39
C LEU A 152 -10.16 23.02 -0.68
N ARG A 153 -11.23 23.33 -1.44
CA ARG A 153 -11.68 24.70 -1.69
C ARG A 153 -12.12 25.39 -0.39
N TRP A 154 -12.86 24.68 0.46
CA TRP A 154 -13.27 25.18 1.77
C TRP A 154 -12.04 25.53 2.62
N CYS A 155 -11.07 24.62 2.74
CA CYS A 155 -9.79 24.89 3.40
C CYS A 155 -9.07 26.12 2.80
N ALA A 156 -8.97 26.18 1.46
CA ALA A 156 -8.30 27.26 0.74
C ALA A 156 -8.92 28.64 1.02
N SER A 157 -10.25 28.71 1.13
CA SER A 157 -10.97 29.97 1.34
C SER A 157 -10.60 30.69 2.64
N HIS A 158 -10.08 29.98 3.65
CA HIS A 158 -9.55 30.60 4.88
C HIS A 158 -8.24 31.39 4.65
N PHE A 159 -7.61 31.23 3.49
CA PHE A 159 -6.30 31.82 3.17
C PHE A 159 -6.33 32.66 1.89
N ASP A 160 -7.48 32.89 1.26
CA ASP A 160 -7.61 33.65 0.01
C ASP A 160 -6.94 35.04 0.07
N HIS A 161 -6.94 35.68 1.25
CA HIS A 161 -6.30 36.97 1.47
C HIS A 161 -4.76 36.94 1.39
N LEU A 162 -4.15 35.75 1.43
CA LEU A 162 -2.71 35.52 1.30
C LEU A 162 -2.29 35.09 -0.11
N VAL A 163 -3.25 34.94 -1.03
CA VAL A 163 -3.01 34.35 -2.35
C VAL A 163 -3.14 35.41 -3.45
N ARG A 164 -2.21 35.39 -4.39
CA ARG A 164 -2.32 36.09 -5.68
C ARG A 164 -2.63 35.05 -6.75
N PHE A 165 -3.91 34.99 -7.12
CA PHE A 165 -4.41 34.15 -8.20
C PHE A 165 -4.16 34.81 -9.57
N GLY A 166 -4.09 34.00 -10.63
CA GLY A 166 -3.76 34.47 -11.98
C GLY A 166 -2.28 34.78 -12.21
N GLU A 167 -1.39 34.42 -11.27
CA GLU A 167 0.04 34.71 -11.34
C GLU A 167 0.85 33.43 -11.59
N GLU A 168 1.51 33.34 -12.75
CA GLU A 168 2.39 32.23 -13.08
C GLU A 168 3.85 32.56 -12.70
N ALA A 169 4.39 31.87 -11.69
CA ALA A 169 5.82 31.97 -11.39
C ALA A 169 6.68 31.39 -12.52
N VAL A 170 7.67 32.15 -12.95
CA VAL A 170 8.55 31.81 -14.08
C VAL A 170 10.01 31.64 -13.68
N ALA A 171 10.47 32.29 -12.60
CA ALA A 171 11.84 32.20 -12.13
C ALA A 171 11.95 32.50 -10.62
N VAL A 172 13.00 31.97 -9.99
CA VAL A 172 13.44 32.34 -8.64
C VAL A 172 14.89 32.80 -8.71
N GLU A 173 15.12 34.06 -8.36
CA GLU A 173 16.39 34.76 -8.51
C GLU A 173 17.01 35.09 -7.14
N PRO A 174 18.33 34.92 -6.95
CA PRO A 174 18.97 35.35 -5.72
C PRO A 174 19.06 36.88 -5.66
N VAL A 175 18.65 37.48 -4.54
CA VAL A 175 18.81 38.93 -4.32
C VAL A 175 20.07 39.16 -3.50
N SER A 176 21.17 39.53 -4.18
CA SER A 176 22.41 39.87 -3.51
C SER A 176 22.65 41.38 -3.45
N ARG A 177 23.11 41.87 -2.30
CA ARG A 177 23.55 43.26 -2.10
C ARG A 177 25.03 43.47 -2.40
N SER A 178 25.84 42.40 -2.51
CA SER A 178 27.28 42.43 -2.81
C SER A 178 27.79 41.06 -3.29
N ALA A 179 28.78 41.03 -4.18
CA ALA A 179 29.36 39.80 -4.73
C ALA A 179 29.98 38.84 -3.67
N SER A 180 30.22 39.30 -2.43
CA SER A 180 30.87 38.53 -1.36
C SER A 180 29.96 38.10 -0.20
N SER A 181 28.68 38.49 -0.18
CA SER A 181 27.76 38.18 0.91
C SER A 181 26.86 36.99 0.59
N SER A 182 26.61 36.13 1.58
CA SER A 182 25.61 35.05 1.48
C SER A 182 24.22 35.62 1.13
N VAL A 183 23.52 34.97 0.21
CA VAL A 183 22.16 35.34 -0.19
C VAL A 183 21.22 35.15 0.99
N ARG A 184 20.43 36.19 1.31
CA ARG A 184 19.43 36.18 2.39
C ARG A 184 17.99 36.24 1.89
N THR A 185 17.80 36.64 0.64
CA THR A 185 16.49 36.89 0.06
C THR A 185 16.47 36.39 -1.37
N PHE A 186 15.34 35.85 -1.80
CA PHE A 186 15.08 35.40 -3.16
C PHE A 186 13.92 36.20 -3.75
N ALA A 187 13.99 36.51 -5.04
CA ALA A 187 12.95 37.16 -5.80
C ALA A 187 12.20 36.11 -6.63
N VAL A 188 10.90 35.94 -6.36
CA VAL A 188 10.01 35.12 -7.17
C VAL A 188 9.42 36.01 -8.26
N VAL A 189 9.83 35.74 -9.51
CA VAL A 189 9.33 36.46 -10.69
C VAL A 189 8.10 35.73 -11.20
N THR A 190 7.01 36.48 -11.33
CA THR A 190 5.70 36.01 -11.77
C THR A 190 5.25 36.75 -13.02
N ARG A 191 4.27 36.17 -13.72
CA ARG A 191 3.63 36.74 -14.89
C ARG A 191 2.12 36.59 -14.72
N ASP A 192 1.42 37.72 -14.74
CA ASP A 192 -0.04 37.74 -14.77
C ASP A 192 -0.54 37.09 -16.06
N ILE A 193 -1.40 36.08 -15.95
CA ILE A 193 -1.85 35.28 -17.09
C ILE A 193 -2.73 36.05 -18.08
N SER A 194 -3.35 37.14 -17.63
CA SER A 194 -4.35 37.89 -18.40
C SER A 194 -3.74 39.06 -19.18
N SER A 195 -2.81 39.77 -18.55
CA SER A 195 -2.14 40.97 -19.04
C SER A 195 -0.72 40.69 -19.54
N GLY A 196 -0.09 39.61 -19.08
CA GLY A 196 1.31 39.30 -19.35
C GLY A 196 2.31 40.16 -18.56
N GLN A 197 1.84 41.03 -17.66
CA GLN A 197 2.70 41.88 -16.83
C GLN A 197 3.55 41.02 -15.88
N ARG A 198 4.82 41.41 -15.68
CA ARG A 198 5.69 40.75 -14.71
C ARG A 198 5.64 41.43 -13.35
N HIS A 199 5.55 40.62 -12.31
CA HIS A 199 5.56 41.04 -10.91
C HIS A 199 6.67 40.30 -10.17
N THR A 200 7.25 40.92 -9.15
CA THR A 200 8.36 40.34 -8.39
C THR A 200 8.08 40.42 -6.90
N TYR A 201 8.14 39.27 -6.22
CA TYR A 201 7.93 39.19 -4.77
C TYR A 201 9.20 38.70 -4.09
N ARG A 202 9.67 39.43 -3.06
CA ARG A 202 10.89 39.08 -2.33
C ARG A 202 10.56 38.29 -1.07
N GLY A 203 11.21 37.15 -0.89
CA GLY A 203 11.04 36.29 0.28
C GLY A 203 12.37 35.81 0.84
N ARG A 204 12.49 35.73 2.17
CA ARG A 204 13.64 35.08 2.82
C ARG A 204 13.68 33.59 2.48
N ASN A 205 12.50 32.96 2.47
CA ASN A 205 12.32 31.56 2.15
C ASN A 205 11.36 31.41 0.95
N VAL A 206 11.63 30.41 0.11
CA VAL A 206 10.76 30.08 -1.03
C VAL A 206 10.34 28.61 -0.96
N LEU A 207 9.06 28.32 -1.12
CA LEU A 207 8.54 26.95 -1.28
C LEU A 207 8.05 26.76 -2.71
N LEU A 208 8.59 25.78 -3.43
CA LEU A 208 8.13 25.42 -4.77
C LEU A 208 7.25 24.16 -4.72
N ALA A 209 5.96 24.33 -4.99
CA ALA A 209 4.96 23.27 -4.99
C ALA A 209 4.10 23.32 -6.27
N THR A 210 4.76 23.30 -7.43
CA THR A 210 4.16 23.57 -8.75
C THR A 210 3.40 22.38 -9.37
N GLY A 211 3.38 21.24 -8.69
CA GLY A 211 2.69 20.04 -9.17
C GLY A 211 3.33 19.42 -10.41
N GLY A 212 2.53 18.71 -11.20
CA GLY A 212 2.97 18.06 -12.43
C GLY A 212 2.55 18.82 -13.69
N GLN A 213 3.43 18.87 -14.69
CA GLN A 213 3.09 19.32 -16.04
C GLN A 213 2.62 18.12 -16.89
N PRO A 214 1.67 18.31 -17.82
CA PRO A 214 1.28 17.26 -18.77
C PRO A 214 2.50 16.59 -19.42
N SER A 215 2.60 15.26 -19.31
CA SER A 215 3.62 14.48 -20.00
C SER A 215 3.00 13.87 -21.24
N VAL A 216 3.37 14.37 -22.42
CA VAL A 216 2.77 13.95 -23.69
C VAL A 216 3.87 13.46 -24.64
N PRO A 217 3.76 12.24 -25.19
CA PRO A 217 4.72 11.73 -26.16
C PRO A 217 4.82 12.64 -27.40
N PRO A 218 6.00 12.78 -28.03
CA PRO A 218 6.18 13.59 -29.23
C PRO A 218 5.25 13.22 -30.39
N CYS A 219 4.82 11.95 -30.47
CA CYS A 219 3.86 11.50 -31.48
C CYS A 219 2.43 12.04 -31.29
N LEU A 220 2.14 12.72 -30.16
CA LEU A 220 0.86 13.33 -29.83
C LEU A 220 1.02 14.83 -29.51
N PRO A 221 1.45 15.68 -30.46
CA PRO A 221 1.76 17.07 -30.17
C PRO A 221 0.52 17.87 -29.75
N LEU A 222 0.58 18.53 -28.59
CA LEU A 222 -0.50 19.39 -28.08
C LEU A 222 -0.75 20.65 -28.93
N SER A 223 0.16 20.98 -29.86
CA SER A 223 -0.08 22.03 -30.86
C SER A 223 -1.20 21.66 -31.84
N ASN A 224 -1.54 20.38 -31.96
CA ASN A 224 -2.69 19.94 -32.73
C ASN A 224 -3.97 20.14 -31.92
N PRO A 225 -4.96 20.92 -32.40
CA PRO A 225 -6.16 21.25 -31.63
C PRO A 225 -7.08 20.05 -31.35
N ARG A 226 -6.87 18.92 -32.05
CA ARG A 226 -7.59 17.65 -31.85
C ARG A 226 -6.83 16.68 -30.95
N VAL A 227 -5.75 17.12 -30.31
CA VAL A 227 -5.04 16.37 -29.27
C VAL A 227 -5.16 17.15 -27.97
N VAL A 228 -5.71 16.51 -26.94
CA VAL A 228 -5.92 17.12 -25.62
C VAL A 228 -5.35 16.22 -24.55
N HIS A 229 -4.63 16.80 -23.58
CA HIS A 229 -4.17 16.03 -22.42
C HIS A 229 -5.32 15.82 -21.43
N SER A 230 -5.33 14.69 -20.72
CA SER A 230 -6.33 14.35 -19.68
C SER A 230 -6.59 15.48 -18.68
N SER A 231 -5.56 16.26 -18.32
CA SER A 231 -5.68 17.41 -17.41
C SER A 231 -6.63 18.52 -17.87
N GLU A 232 -6.99 18.56 -19.16
CA GLU A 232 -7.92 19.55 -19.74
C GLU A 232 -9.25 18.94 -20.19
N TYR A 233 -9.45 17.63 -19.99
CA TYR A 233 -10.56 16.88 -20.58
C TYR A 233 -11.93 17.52 -20.25
N ASN A 234 -12.26 17.66 -18.97
CA ASN A 234 -13.57 18.16 -18.54
C ASN A 234 -13.82 19.61 -18.99
N HIS A 235 -12.76 20.42 -19.13
CA HIS A 235 -12.87 21.82 -19.58
C HIS A 235 -13.14 21.94 -21.08
N ARG A 236 -12.51 21.07 -21.88
CA ARG A 236 -12.49 21.23 -23.34
C ARG A 236 -13.42 20.27 -24.08
N ILE A 237 -13.79 19.14 -23.48
CA ILE A 237 -14.50 18.07 -24.20
C ILE A 237 -15.81 18.55 -24.82
N ARG A 238 -16.60 19.36 -24.12
CA ARG A 238 -17.88 19.91 -24.64
C ARG A 238 -17.69 21.04 -25.66
N GLN A 239 -16.55 21.73 -25.62
CA GLN A 239 -16.21 22.76 -26.61
C GLN A 239 -15.77 22.12 -27.93
N LEU A 240 -15.00 21.03 -27.84
CA LEU A 240 -14.47 20.29 -28.99
C LEU A 240 -15.53 19.39 -29.64
N LEU A 241 -16.40 18.79 -28.81
CA LEU A 241 -17.45 17.87 -29.23
C LEU A 241 -18.84 18.39 -28.79
N PRO A 242 -19.36 19.47 -29.39
CA PRO A 242 -20.55 20.16 -28.86
C PRO A 242 -21.87 19.39 -29.03
N LYS A 243 -21.95 18.43 -29.95
CA LYS A 243 -23.20 17.72 -30.29
C LYS A 243 -23.28 16.38 -29.55
N THR A 244 -23.95 16.34 -28.41
CA THR A 244 -24.05 15.13 -27.55
C THR A 244 -24.57 13.88 -28.29
N ALA A 245 -25.48 14.03 -29.24
CA ALA A 245 -26.06 12.93 -30.02
C ALA A 245 -25.24 12.52 -31.26
N ALA A 246 -24.13 13.21 -31.58
CA ALA A 246 -23.32 12.89 -32.74
C ALA A 246 -22.51 11.60 -32.54
N ALA A 247 -22.23 10.90 -33.64
CA ALA A 247 -21.45 9.67 -33.65
C ALA A 247 -19.93 9.96 -33.69
N TYR A 248 -19.42 10.65 -32.66
CA TYR A 248 -18.00 11.00 -32.57
C TYR A 248 -17.10 9.77 -32.45
N ARG A 249 -15.87 9.88 -32.97
CA ARG A 249 -14.81 8.87 -32.88
C ARG A 249 -13.72 9.41 -31.95
N VAL A 250 -13.48 8.77 -30.81
CA VAL A 250 -12.54 9.28 -29.79
C VAL A 250 -11.53 8.21 -29.38
N ALA A 251 -10.24 8.52 -29.51
CA ALA A 251 -9.18 7.68 -28.95
C ALA A 251 -8.70 8.24 -27.61
N VAL A 252 -8.65 7.39 -26.59
CA VAL A 252 -8.04 7.66 -25.29
C VAL A 252 -6.74 6.88 -25.21
N VAL A 253 -5.62 7.58 -24.97
CA VAL A 253 -4.28 6.98 -24.99
C VAL A 253 -3.73 6.88 -23.57
N GLY A 254 -3.48 5.66 -23.11
CA GLY A 254 -2.99 5.38 -21.77
C GLY A 254 -3.62 4.13 -21.16
N GLY A 255 -2.99 3.58 -20.13
CA GLY A 255 -3.47 2.39 -19.41
C GLY A 255 -3.56 2.57 -17.88
N GLY A 256 -3.53 3.82 -17.40
CA GLY A 256 -3.68 4.15 -15.98
C GLY A 256 -5.06 4.72 -15.66
N GLN A 257 -5.29 5.04 -14.38
CA GLN A 257 -6.58 5.52 -13.86
C GLN A 257 -7.25 6.59 -14.73
N SER A 258 -6.54 7.67 -15.10
CA SER A 258 -7.14 8.76 -15.89
C SER A 258 -7.65 8.28 -17.26
N ALA A 259 -6.95 7.35 -17.91
CA ALA A 259 -7.38 6.80 -19.19
C ALA A 259 -8.66 5.95 -19.02
N ALA A 260 -8.69 5.10 -18.00
CA ALA A 260 -9.85 4.28 -17.67
C ALA A 260 -11.08 5.12 -17.30
N GLU A 261 -10.92 6.16 -16.47
CA GLU A 261 -12.01 7.05 -16.08
C GLU A 261 -12.60 7.82 -17.27
N ILE A 262 -11.74 8.37 -18.15
CA ILE A 262 -12.19 9.07 -19.36
C ILE A 262 -12.91 8.10 -20.30
N PHE A 263 -12.33 6.92 -20.54
CA PHE A 263 -12.94 5.90 -21.40
C PHE A 263 -14.29 5.41 -20.85
N HIS A 264 -14.40 5.26 -19.52
CA HIS A 264 -15.65 4.91 -18.84
C HIS A 264 -16.71 6.03 -18.97
N ASN A 265 -16.28 7.30 -18.84
CA ASN A 265 -17.14 8.49 -18.87
C ASN A 265 -17.71 8.81 -20.26
N LEU A 266 -16.92 8.62 -21.32
CA LEU A 266 -17.30 9.03 -22.69
C LEU A 266 -18.66 8.50 -23.15
N PRO A 267 -19.03 7.21 -22.96
CA PRO A 267 -20.33 6.70 -23.41
C PRO A 267 -21.53 7.31 -22.70
N ALA A 268 -21.38 7.74 -21.44
CA ALA A 268 -22.42 8.48 -20.74
C ALA A 268 -22.58 9.91 -21.29
N LEU A 269 -21.48 10.51 -21.76
CA LEU A 269 -21.45 11.87 -22.28
C LEU A 269 -21.90 11.95 -23.76
N TYR A 270 -21.53 10.94 -24.54
CA TYR A 270 -21.81 10.80 -25.98
C TYR A 270 -22.30 9.37 -26.29
N PRO A 271 -23.60 9.09 -26.14
CA PRO A 271 -24.14 7.73 -26.26
C PRO A 271 -23.93 7.06 -27.63
N ASN A 272 -23.77 7.86 -28.69
CA ASN A 272 -23.56 7.37 -30.06
C ASN A 272 -22.08 7.33 -30.48
N ALA A 273 -21.15 7.67 -29.58
CA ALA A 273 -19.72 7.74 -29.91
C ALA A 273 -19.10 6.34 -30.04
N ARG A 274 -18.10 6.24 -30.91
CA ARG A 274 -17.16 5.12 -30.97
C ARG A 274 -15.88 5.50 -30.23
N THR A 275 -15.45 4.66 -29.30
CA THR A 275 -14.30 4.95 -28.44
C THR A 275 -13.26 3.84 -28.47
N TRP A 276 -12.00 4.23 -28.43
CA TRP A 276 -10.88 3.31 -28.32
C TRP A 276 -10.02 3.69 -27.12
N LEU A 277 -9.75 2.73 -26.23
CA LEU A 277 -8.69 2.84 -25.24
C LEU A 277 -7.43 2.20 -25.80
N VAL A 278 -6.43 3.01 -26.16
CA VAL A 278 -5.17 2.55 -26.76
C VAL A 278 -4.09 2.52 -25.69
N MET A 279 -3.57 1.34 -25.39
CA MET A 279 -2.61 1.15 -24.31
C MET A 279 -1.42 0.28 -24.74
N ARG A 280 -0.23 0.67 -24.27
CA ARG A 280 1.01 -0.09 -24.52
C ARG A 280 1.07 -1.40 -23.73
N SER A 281 0.46 -1.45 -22.56
CA SER A 281 0.30 -2.69 -21.78
C SER A 281 -0.72 -3.60 -22.46
N GLU A 282 -0.54 -4.91 -22.36
CA GLU A 282 -1.53 -5.85 -22.90
C GLU A 282 -2.86 -5.81 -22.11
N PHE A 283 -2.78 -5.53 -20.81
CA PHE A 283 -3.92 -5.53 -19.89
C PHE A 283 -3.95 -4.27 -19.03
N LEU A 284 -5.15 -3.91 -18.57
CA LEU A 284 -5.34 -3.02 -17.42
C LEU A 284 -4.92 -3.76 -16.16
N ARG A 285 -4.17 -3.11 -15.28
CA ARG A 285 -3.65 -3.71 -14.05
C ARG A 285 -4.29 -3.07 -12.83
N PRO A 286 -4.72 -3.86 -11.83
CA PRO A 286 -5.26 -3.30 -10.61
C PRO A 286 -4.20 -2.51 -9.86
N SER A 287 -4.59 -1.42 -9.21
CA SER A 287 -3.76 -0.71 -8.24
C SER A 287 -3.61 -1.57 -6.99
N ASP A 288 -2.38 -1.80 -6.54
CA ASP A 288 -2.13 -2.51 -5.29
C ASP A 288 -2.31 -1.55 -4.10
N ASP A 289 -3.40 -1.73 -3.37
CA ASP A 289 -3.69 -1.05 -2.11
C ASP A 289 -3.69 -2.00 -0.91
N SER A 290 -3.07 -3.18 -1.04
CA SER A 290 -2.94 -4.14 0.04
C SER A 290 -2.18 -3.53 1.23
N PRO A 291 -2.56 -3.82 2.50
CA PRO A 291 -2.07 -3.05 3.65
C PRO A 291 -0.54 -3.00 3.80
N PHE A 292 0.15 -4.10 3.51
CA PHE A 292 1.61 -4.17 3.59
C PHE A 292 2.29 -3.31 2.52
N VAL A 293 1.86 -3.45 1.28
CA VAL A 293 2.45 -2.68 0.17
C VAL A 293 2.12 -1.20 0.35
N ASN A 294 0.89 -0.89 0.79
CA ASN A 294 0.42 0.47 1.05
C ASN A 294 1.17 1.17 2.22
N SER A 295 1.88 0.42 3.07
CA SER A 295 2.74 1.01 4.12
C SER A 295 3.91 1.83 3.55
N VAL A 296 4.25 1.67 2.27
CA VAL A 296 5.20 2.55 1.55
C VAL A 296 4.76 4.02 1.55
N PHE A 297 3.45 4.28 1.77
CA PHE A 297 2.89 5.62 1.85
C PHE A 297 2.78 6.17 3.27
N ASN A 298 3.29 5.46 4.28
CA ASN A 298 3.28 5.96 5.64
C ASN A 298 4.28 7.13 5.80
N PRO A 299 3.94 8.18 6.58
CA PRO A 299 4.86 9.30 6.84
C PRO A 299 6.24 8.85 7.34
N GLU A 300 6.30 7.89 8.26
CA GLU A 300 7.54 7.42 8.87
C GLU A 300 8.43 6.64 7.88
N TYR A 301 7.88 6.07 6.81
CA TYR A 301 8.64 5.30 5.82
C TYR A 301 9.67 6.16 5.09
N ILE A 302 9.41 7.48 4.96
CA ILE A 302 10.35 8.45 4.38
C ILE A 302 11.69 8.42 5.14
N ASN A 303 11.66 8.25 6.47
CA ASN A 303 12.87 8.18 7.29
C ASN A 303 13.66 6.88 7.05
N CYS A 304 13.00 5.81 6.62
CA CYS A 304 13.66 4.56 6.24
C CYS A 304 14.20 4.61 4.81
N LEU A 305 13.51 5.29 3.91
CA LEU A 305 13.84 5.36 2.48
C LEU A 305 14.94 6.39 2.17
N TYR A 306 14.81 7.60 2.72
CA TYR A 306 15.69 8.73 2.39
C TYR A 306 17.19 8.41 2.59
N PRO A 307 17.63 7.76 3.69
CA PRO A 307 19.05 7.47 3.91
C PRO A 307 19.64 6.35 3.03
N LYS A 308 18.82 5.63 2.23
CA LYS A 308 19.30 4.51 1.40
C LYS A 308 20.16 5.00 0.23
N SER A 309 20.85 4.08 -0.44
CA SER A 309 21.56 4.42 -1.68
C SER A 309 20.58 4.75 -2.81
N ALA A 310 21.06 5.49 -3.81
CA ALA A 310 20.30 5.80 -5.03
C ALA A 310 19.74 4.57 -5.74
N LYS A 311 20.58 3.53 -5.81
CA LYS A 311 20.26 2.24 -6.40
C LYS A 311 19.13 1.55 -5.64
N ASP A 312 19.20 1.54 -4.31
CA ASP A 312 18.19 0.89 -3.47
C ASP A 312 16.85 1.63 -3.52
N ARG A 313 16.88 2.98 -3.48
CA ARG A 313 15.66 3.78 -3.65
C ARG A 313 15.00 3.49 -5.00
N SER A 314 15.79 3.50 -6.08
CA SER A 314 15.29 3.20 -7.43
C SER A 314 14.69 1.79 -7.53
N SER A 315 15.33 0.80 -6.92
CA SER A 315 14.83 -0.59 -6.87
C SER A 315 13.50 -0.69 -6.10
N LEU A 316 13.40 -0.06 -4.93
CA LEU A 316 12.17 -0.03 -4.12
C LEU A 316 11.02 0.67 -4.85
N LEU A 317 11.29 1.82 -5.48
CA LEU A 317 10.31 2.55 -6.28
C LEU A 317 9.83 1.73 -7.49
N ALA A 318 10.73 0.96 -8.13
CA ALA A 318 10.37 0.07 -9.22
C ALA A 318 9.45 -1.07 -8.75
N GLY A 319 9.77 -1.70 -7.61
CA GLY A 319 8.96 -2.77 -7.02
C GLY A 319 7.58 -2.30 -6.56
N ALA A 320 7.48 -1.09 -5.99
CA ALA A 320 6.22 -0.52 -5.52
C ALA A 320 5.44 0.23 -6.61
N ARG A 321 5.91 0.24 -7.87
CA ARG A 321 5.32 1.05 -8.96
C ARG A 321 3.84 0.77 -9.20
N ALA A 322 3.39 -0.47 -9.01
CA ALA A 322 2.01 -0.92 -9.22
C ALA A 322 1.00 -0.35 -8.19
N THR A 323 1.46 0.37 -7.17
CA THR A 323 0.58 1.06 -6.23
C THR A 323 0.01 2.37 -6.79
N ASN A 324 0.68 2.99 -7.76
CA ASN A 324 0.36 4.36 -8.20
C ASN A 324 0.42 4.56 -9.72
N TYR A 325 1.37 3.92 -10.43
CA TYR A 325 1.66 4.23 -11.83
C TYR A 325 1.23 3.13 -12.80
N GLY A 326 0.47 3.50 -13.82
CA GLY A 326 0.04 2.59 -14.89
C GLY A 326 -0.94 1.52 -14.41
N VAL A 327 -1.72 1.85 -13.38
CA VAL A 327 -2.70 0.97 -12.74
C VAL A 327 -4.05 1.68 -12.61
N VAL A 328 -5.10 0.89 -12.39
CA VAL A 328 -6.50 1.31 -12.30
C VAL A 328 -7.14 0.66 -11.07
N ARG A 329 -8.06 1.35 -10.40
CA ARG A 329 -8.82 0.76 -9.29
C ARG A 329 -9.60 -0.48 -9.75
N LEU A 330 -9.54 -1.56 -8.99
CA LEU A 330 -10.13 -2.86 -9.37
C LEU A 330 -11.60 -2.74 -9.77
N GLY A 331 -12.44 -2.07 -8.96
CA GLY A 331 -13.86 -1.90 -9.30
C GLY A 331 -14.11 -1.22 -10.65
N LEU A 332 -13.26 -0.26 -11.06
CA LEU A 332 -13.37 0.37 -12.38
C LEU A 332 -12.92 -0.58 -13.52
N ILE A 333 -11.94 -1.46 -13.26
CA ILE A 333 -11.56 -2.50 -14.21
C ILE A 333 -12.74 -3.46 -14.43
N GLU A 334 -13.40 -3.89 -13.35
CA GLU A 334 -14.55 -4.79 -13.38
C GLU A 334 -15.71 -4.16 -14.15
N GLU A 335 -16.08 -2.91 -13.87
CA GLU A 335 -17.12 -2.18 -14.62
C GLU A 335 -16.79 -2.05 -16.12
N LEU A 336 -15.53 -1.79 -16.47
CA LEU A 336 -15.09 -1.73 -17.87
C LEU A 336 -15.16 -3.11 -18.53
N TYR A 337 -14.79 -4.17 -17.82
CA TYR A 337 -14.84 -5.54 -18.32
C TYR A 337 -16.28 -6.01 -18.53
N GLU A 338 -17.18 -5.72 -17.60
CA GLU A 338 -18.62 -5.95 -17.73
C GLU A 338 -19.18 -5.28 -18.98
N ARG A 339 -18.79 -4.02 -19.26
CA ARG A 339 -19.19 -3.32 -20.49
C ARG A 339 -18.70 -4.05 -21.74
N MET A 340 -17.46 -4.54 -21.75
CA MET A 340 -16.94 -5.32 -22.89
C MET A 340 -17.72 -6.64 -23.06
N TYR A 341 -18.01 -7.33 -21.96
CA TYR A 341 -18.81 -8.57 -21.97
C TYR A 341 -20.23 -8.32 -22.49
N ASP A 342 -20.86 -7.22 -22.09
CA ASP A 342 -22.20 -6.85 -22.54
C ASP A 342 -22.24 -6.56 -24.05
N GLN A 343 -21.21 -5.90 -24.58
CA GLN A 343 -21.07 -5.73 -26.04
C GLN A 343 -20.91 -7.07 -26.75
N LYS A 344 -20.08 -7.98 -26.22
CA LYS A 344 -19.90 -9.34 -26.75
C LYS A 344 -21.23 -10.11 -26.80
N ARG A 345 -21.99 -10.05 -25.71
CA ARG A 345 -23.28 -10.71 -25.56
C ARG A 345 -24.34 -10.18 -26.54
N ARG A 346 -24.36 -8.85 -26.78
CA ARG A 346 -25.38 -8.20 -27.63
C ARG A 346 -25.01 -8.14 -29.11
N LEU A 347 -23.72 -7.97 -29.44
CA LEU A 347 -23.23 -7.67 -30.79
C LEU A 347 -22.45 -8.83 -31.43
N GLY A 348 -22.10 -9.86 -30.64
CA GLY A 348 -21.32 -11.02 -31.07
C GLY A 348 -19.83 -10.92 -30.75
N ALA A 349 -19.09 -11.99 -31.07
CA ALA A 349 -17.67 -12.12 -30.74
C ALA A 349 -16.72 -11.26 -31.58
N ASP A 350 -17.18 -10.70 -32.70
CA ASP A 350 -16.40 -9.81 -33.55
C ASP A 350 -16.30 -8.41 -32.93
N GLU A 351 -15.17 -8.14 -32.28
CA GLU A 351 -14.90 -6.87 -31.60
C GLU A 351 -14.86 -5.66 -32.54
N THR A 352 -14.66 -5.85 -33.85
CA THR A 352 -14.62 -4.74 -34.81
C THR A 352 -15.98 -4.04 -34.94
N ARG A 353 -17.06 -4.72 -34.54
CA ARG A 353 -18.43 -4.20 -34.53
C ARG A 353 -18.78 -3.47 -33.23
N TRP A 354 -17.95 -3.55 -32.20
CA TRP A 354 -18.24 -2.97 -30.90
C TRP A 354 -18.01 -1.45 -30.92
N PRO A 355 -18.92 -0.64 -30.32
CA PRO A 355 -18.75 0.80 -30.27
C PRO A 355 -17.59 1.23 -29.37
N HIS A 356 -17.29 0.48 -28.31
CA HIS A 356 -16.20 0.78 -27.39
C HIS A 356 -15.20 -0.37 -27.38
N ARG A 357 -13.92 -0.08 -27.63
CA ARG A 357 -12.87 -1.11 -27.77
C ARG A 357 -11.66 -0.78 -26.92
N ILE A 358 -11.04 -1.81 -26.34
CA ILE A 358 -9.77 -1.70 -25.62
C ILE A 358 -8.70 -2.37 -26.47
N LEU A 359 -7.72 -1.59 -26.92
CA LEU A 359 -6.62 -2.02 -27.77
C LEU A 359 -5.35 -2.13 -26.91
N GLY A 360 -5.17 -3.31 -26.30
CA GLY A 360 -3.99 -3.68 -25.53
C GLY A 360 -2.77 -3.96 -26.40
N GLY A 361 -1.57 -3.69 -25.87
CA GLY A 361 -0.31 -4.00 -26.53
C GLY A 361 -0.06 -3.18 -27.79
N ARG A 362 -0.54 -1.92 -27.86
CA ARG A 362 -0.39 -1.03 -29.02
C ARG A 362 0.33 0.26 -28.67
N SER A 363 1.25 0.67 -29.54
CA SER A 363 1.96 1.96 -29.45
C SER A 363 1.59 2.85 -30.62
N ILE A 364 1.32 4.12 -30.35
CA ILE A 364 1.06 5.12 -31.40
C ILE A 364 2.40 5.52 -32.02
N VAL A 365 2.49 5.37 -33.33
CA VAL A 365 3.68 5.72 -34.12
C VAL A 365 3.61 7.18 -34.54
N ARG A 366 2.48 7.59 -35.15
CA ARG A 366 2.28 8.96 -35.64
C ARG A 366 0.80 9.28 -35.84
N LEU A 367 0.52 10.58 -35.90
CA LEU A 367 -0.75 11.12 -36.39
C LEU A 367 -0.58 11.50 -37.87
N GLU A 368 -1.48 11.04 -38.71
CA GLU A 368 -1.54 11.39 -40.14
C GLU A 368 -2.73 12.31 -40.40
N PRO A 369 -2.67 13.18 -41.45
CA PRO A 369 -3.83 13.90 -41.92
C PRO A 369 -4.98 12.93 -42.23
N PRO A 370 -6.24 13.33 -41.95
CA PRO A 370 -7.37 12.44 -42.22
C PRO A 370 -7.52 12.16 -43.71
N ARG A 371 -8.13 11.03 -44.06
CA ARG A 371 -8.59 10.76 -45.45
C ARG A 371 -9.84 11.58 -45.81
N THR A 372 -10.62 11.99 -44.82
CA THR A 372 -11.85 12.79 -44.97
C THR A 372 -11.88 13.95 -43.96
N GLU A 373 -12.31 13.68 -42.72
CA GLU A 373 -12.30 14.60 -41.58
C GLU A 373 -11.77 13.89 -40.31
N GLY A 374 -11.10 14.65 -39.43
CA GLY A 374 -10.55 14.13 -38.17
C GLY A 374 -9.02 13.99 -38.16
N LEU A 375 -8.52 12.91 -37.56
CA LEU A 375 -7.13 12.50 -37.46
C LEU A 375 -7.03 11.00 -37.73
N ALA A 376 -6.03 10.56 -38.49
CA ALA A 376 -5.68 9.15 -38.61
C ALA A 376 -4.58 8.82 -37.59
N VAL A 377 -4.85 7.86 -36.69
CA VAL A 377 -3.91 7.39 -35.67
C VAL A 377 -3.29 6.08 -36.16
N ARG A 378 -2.01 6.12 -36.51
CA ARG A 378 -1.21 4.93 -36.86
C ARG A 378 -0.66 4.30 -35.59
N MET A 379 -0.89 3.01 -35.44
CA MET A 379 -0.42 2.24 -34.29
C MET A 379 0.24 0.93 -34.73
N ARG A 380 1.09 0.41 -33.86
CA ARG A 380 1.81 -0.86 -34.04
C ARG A 380 1.71 -1.71 -32.79
N ARG A 381 1.77 -3.04 -32.94
CA ARG A 381 1.87 -3.99 -31.83
C ARG A 381 3.19 -3.81 -31.07
N VAL A 382 3.15 -4.01 -29.75
CA VAL A 382 4.34 -3.95 -28.88
C VAL A 382 4.93 -5.37 -28.79
N GLY A 383 6.18 -5.56 -29.20
CA GLY A 383 6.91 -6.83 -29.13
C GLY A 383 7.37 -7.36 -30.50
N ASP A 384 8.64 -7.75 -30.57
CA ASP A 384 9.45 -8.36 -31.66
C ASP A 384 9.88 -7.49 -32.86
N ASP A 385 11.13 -7.02 -32.79
CA ASP A 385 11.93 -6.31 -33.81
C ASP A 385 12.25 -7.14 -35.09
N VAL A 386 11.57 -8.25 -35.34
CA VAL A 386 12.03 -9.28 -36.31
C VAL A 386 11.10 -9.47 -37.52
N VAL A 387 9.94 -8.81 -37.61
CA VAL A 387 9.07 -8.91 -38.82
C VAL A 387 8.45 -7.54 -39.12
N GLU A 388 8.26 -7.20 -40.40
CA GLU A 388 7.45 -6.06 -40.84
C GLU A 388 6.05 -6.16 -40.20
N GLN A 389 5.84 -5.48 -39.09
CA GLN A 389 4.56 -5.51 -38.39
C GLN A 389 3.55 -4.65 -39.14
N GLU A 390 2.37 -5.21 -39.40
CA GLU A 390 1.25 -4.46 -39.97
C GLU A 390 0.88 -3.28 -39.07
N GLU A 391 0.94 -2.07 -39.64
CA GLU A 391 0.47 -0.86 -38.95
C GLU A 391 -1.06 -0.81 -39.03
N GLU A 392 -1.70 -0.80 -37.87
CA GLU A 392 -3.15 -0.60 -37.75
C GLU A 392 -3.45 0.92 -37.81
N THR A 393 -4.57 1.30 -38.42
CA THR A 393 -5.01 2.70 -38.47
C THR A 393 -6.44 2.83 -37.99
N ILE A 394 -6.68 3.77 -37.08
CA ILE A 394 -8.03 4.22 -36.73
C ILE A 394 -8.19 5.69 -37.09
N GLU A 395 -9.39 6.06 -37.54
CA GLU A 395 -9.74 7.47 -37.76
C GLU A 395 -10.57 7.98 -36.58
N VAL A 396 -10.19 9.15 -36.06
CA VAL A 396 -10.79 9.75 -34.87
C VAL A 396 -11.01 11.25 -35.05
N ASP A 397 -12.00 11.79 -34.36
CA ASP A 397 -12.27 13.23 -34.34
C ASP A 397 -11.45 13.94 -33.26
N LEU A 398 -11.09 13.20 -32.20
CA LEU A 398 -10.33 13.66 -31.04
C LEU A 398 -9.42 12.56 -30.47
N VAL A 399 -8.20 12.93 -30.09
CA VAL A 399 -7.28 12.11 -29.29
C VAL A 399 -7.13 12.72 -27.90
N ILE A 400 -7.36 11.91 -26.87
CA ILE A 400 -7.16 12.29 -25.47
C ILE A 400 -5.93 11.58 -24.93
N ALA A 401 -4.85 12.32 -24.68
CA ALA A 401 -3.62 11.80 -24.11
C ALA A 401 -3.74 11.73 -22.57
N ALA A 402 -3.96 10.54 -22.03
CA ALA A 402 -3.96 10.25 -20.60
C ALA A 402 -2.61 9.62 -20.19
N THR A 403 -1.53 10.34 -20.51
CA THR A 403 -0.15 9.84 -20.49
C THR A 403 0.66 10.27 -19.26
N GLY A 404 -0.01 10.84 -18.26
CA GLY A 404 0.57 11.19 -16.96
C GLY A 404 1.23 12.56 -16.93
N TYR A 405 2.09 12.78 -15.94
CA TYR A 405 2.68 14.09 -15.66
C TYR A 405 4.19 13.98 -15.43
N GLN A 406 4.91 15.05 -15.80
CA GLN A 406 6.33 15.25 -15.47
C GLN A 406 6.47 16.29 -14.36
N ARG A 407 7.49 16.14 -13.50
CA ARG A 407 7.66 16.95 -12.28
C ARG A 407 9.04 17.60 -12.23
N ASN A 408 9.39 18.36 -13.26
CA ASN A 408 10.70 19.01 -13.44
C ASN A 408 10.62 20.52 -13.68
N ALA A 409 9.44 21.14 -13.58
CA ALA A 409 9.26 22.58 -13.81
C ALA A 409 10.15 23.44 -12.90
N HIS A 410 10.32 23.02 -11.65
CA HIS A 410 11.17 23.68 -10.66
C HIS A 410 12.64 23.78 -11.11
N VAL A 411 13.15 22.81 -11.89
CA VAL A 411 14.54 22.79 -12.37
C VAL A 411 14.81 24.03 -13.23
N GLN A 412 13.90 24.36 -14.14
CA GLN A 412 14.02 25.53 -15.02
C GLN A 412 13.77 26.84 -14.27
N MET A 413 12.78 26.87 -13.35
CA MET A 413 12.53 28.05 -12.51
C MET A 413 13.75 28.42 -11.64
N LEU A 414 14.52 27.41 -11.23
CA LEU A 414 15.72 27.57 -10.39
C LEU A 414 17.01 27.76 -11.19
N ARG A 415 16.94 27.90 -12.52
CA ARG A 415 18.12 28.19 -13.34
C ARG A 415 18.99 29.33 -12.79
N PRO A 416 18.42 30.47 -12.34
CA PRO A 416 19.23 31.57 -11.81
C PRO A 416 20.03 31.26 -10.54
N VAL A 417 19.74 30.16 -9.82
CA VAL A 417 20.46 29.75 -8.60
C VAL A 417 21.42 28.58 -8.83
N TRP A 418 21.58 28.07 -10.06
CA TRP A 418 22.39 26.87 -10.31
C TRP A 418 23.87 27.03 -9.92
N ASP A 419 24.46 28.21 -10.07
CA ASP A 419 25.86 28.47 -9.69
C ASP A 419 26.09 28.39 -8.17
N MET A 420 25.01 28.43 -7.38
CA MET A 420 25.04 28.31 -5.92
C MET A 420 24.97 26.84 -5.46
N LEU A 421 24.75 25.89 -6.38
CA LEU A 421 24.65 24.46 -6.10
C LEU A 421 26.04 23.79 -6.00
N PRO A 422 26.17 22.68 -5.26
CA PRO A 422 27.40 21.89 -5.21
C PRO A 422 27.70 21.15 -6.53
N LYS A 423 28.98 20.80 -6.75
CA LYS A 423 29.44 20.02 -7.92
C LYS A 423 29.17 18.52 -7.78
N GLU A 424 29.52 17.96 -6.61
CA GLU A 424 29.34 16.55 -6.28
C GLU A 424 28.32 16.44 -5.14
N PRO A 425 27.20 15.73 -5.31
CA PRO A 425 26.28 15.48 -4.21
C PRO A 425 26.58 14.13 -3.53
N ASP A 426 26.26 14.06 -2.24
CA ASP A 426 26.14 12.79 -1.50
C ASP A 426 24.75 12.12 -1.67
N ILE A 427 23.82 12.76 -2.41
CA ILE A 427 22.37 12.42 -2.50
C ILE A 427 21.87 12.56 -3.95
N ASP A 428 20.83 11.80 -4.34
CA ASP A 428 20.19 11.94 -5.65
C ASP A 428 19.52 13.30 -5.85
N GLY A 429 19.59 13.79 -7.08
CA GLY A 429 19.04 15.08 -7.47
C GLY A 429 19.06 15.26 -8.99
N TRP A 430 18.90 16.51 -9.44
CA TRP A 430 18.95 16.86 -10.86
C TRP A 430 20.34 17.39 -11.21
N THR A 431 21.01 16.74 -12.16
CA THR A 431 22.23 17.30 -12.75
C THR A 431 21.85 18.44 -13.69
N VAL A 432 22.48 19.60 -13.49
CA VAL A 432 22.28 20.81 -14.30
C VAL A 432 23.63 21.32 -14.76
N GLU A 433 23.70 21.86 -15.97
CA GLU A 433 24.94 22.39 -16.53
C GLU A 433 25.01 23.91 -16.33
N THR A 434 26.16 24.38 -15.83
CA THR A 434 26.50 25.81 -15.75
C THR A 434 27.81 26.09 -16.46
N ASP A 435 28.17 27.36 -16.63
CA ASP A 435 29.41 27.76 -17.31
C ASP A 435 30.67 27.22 -16.58
N ASP A 436 30.56 26.98 -15.26
CA ASP A 436 31.61 26.40 -14.42
C ASP A 436 31.51 24.86 -14.31
N GLY A 437 30.79 24.21 -15.23
CA GLY A 437 30.55 22.77 -15.34
C GLY A 437 29.35 22.25 -14.54
N GLY A 438 29.10 20.94 -14.64
CA GLY A 438 27.98 20.26 -13.99
C GLY A 438 27.81 20.58 -12.50
N ARG A 439 26.56 20.77 -12.10
CA ARG A 439 26.08 21.03 -10.74
C ARG A 439 24.94 20.09 -10.40
N ASN A 440 24.66 19.91 -9.11
CA ASN A 440 23.56 19.06 -8.67
C ASN A 440 22.55 19.81 -7.79
N LEU A 441 21.30 19.81 -8.23
CA LEU A 441 20.16 20.24 -7.45
C LEU A 441 19.68 19.06 -6.60
N ALA A 442 20.13 18.98 -5.35
CA ALA A 442 19.70 17.97 -4.38
C ALA A 442 18.93 18.61 -3.22
N VAL A 443 18.05 17.83 -2.60
CA VAL A 443 17.28 18.24 -1.42
C VAL A 443 17.69 17.43 -0.19
N GLY A 444 17.60 18.06 0.98
CA GLY A 444 17.66 17.40 2.28
C GLY A 444 16.40 16.58 2.59
N ARG A 445 16.45 15.81 3.69
CA ARG A 445 15.26 15.11 4.26
C ARG A 445 14.15 16.09 4.63
N ASP A 446 14.53 17.31 4.95
CA ASP A 446 13.64 18.42 5.27
C ASP A 446 13.13 19.15 4.02
N TYR A 447 13.34 18.60 2.83
CA TYR A 447 12.94 19.14 1.51
C TYR A 447 13.65 20.43 1.09
N GLY A 448 14.56 20.97 1.90
CA GLY A 448 15.36 22.15 1.58
C GLY A 448 16.49 21.83 0.60
N ILE A 449 16.68 22.66 -0.40
CA ILE A 449 17.77 22.54 -1.38
C ILE A 449 19.13 22.68 -0.68
N LYS A 450 20.08 21.81 -1.05
CA LYS A 450 21.46 21.86 -0.57
C LYS A 450 22.28 22.81 -1.45
N PHE A 451 22.54 24.00 -0.93
CA PHE A 451 23.46 24.98 -1.53
C PHE A 451 24.90 24.75 -1.08
N ARG A 452 25.86 25.32 -1.81
CA ARG A 452 27.27 25.38 -1.37
C ARG A 452 27.38 26.12 -0.04
N ALA A 453 28.32 25.69 0.80
CA ALA A 453 28.60 26.35 2.07
C ALA A 453 28.85 27.86 1.87
N GLY A 454 28.13 28.69 2.63
CA GLY A 454 28.23 30.16 2.57
C GLY A 454 27.50 30.82 1.39
N ALA A 455 26.91 30.07 0.45
CA ALA A 455 26.16 30.66 -0.67
C ALA A 455 24.84 31.29 -0.22
N VAL A 456 24.15 30.66 0.73
CA VAL A 456 22.87 31.12 1.31
C VAL A 456 23.05 31.23 2.83
N ALA A 457 22.46 32.27 3.42
CA ALA A 457 22.45 32.45 4.87
C ALA A 457 21.66 31.33 5.57
N GLU A 458 22.00 31.02 6.82
CA GLU A 458 21.42 29.87 7.54
C GLU A 458 19.90 29.97 7.79
N ASP A 459 19.36 31.19 7.75
CA ASP A 459 17.96 31.54 7.97
C ASP A 459 17.18 31.77 6.66
N ALA A 460 17.79 31.50 5.51
CA ALA A 460 17.18 31.61 4.19
C ALA A 460 17.30 30.28 3.43
N GLY A 461 16.39 30.02 2.49
CA GLY A 461 16.43 28.80 1.71
C GLY A 461 15.33 28.65 0.68
N ILE A 462 15.40 27.54 -0.06
CA ILE A 462 14.38 27.13 -1.01
C ILE A 462 14.01 25.67 -0.72
N TRP A 463 12.71 25.37 -0.63
CA TRP A 463 12.17 24.03 -0.39
C TRP A 463 11.37 23.54 -1.60
N LEU A 464 11.39 22.23 -1.83
CA LEU A 464 10.66 21.57 -2.92
C LEU A 464 9.57 20.64 -2.37
N GLN A 465 8.37 20.71 -2.92
CA GLN A 465 7.30 19.76 -2.60
C GLN A 465 6.67 19.13 -3.84
N GLY A 466 6.46 17.81 -3.78
CA GLY A 466 5.75 17.09 -4.84
C GLY A 466 6.58 16.83 -6.09
N CYS A 467 7.90 16.91 -6.00
CA CYS A 467 8.83 16.55 -7.07
C CYS A 467 10.05 15.76 -6.57
N CYS A 468 10.03 15.28 -5.32
CA CYS A 468 11.13 14.62 -4.63
C CYS A 468 10.92 13.11 -4.50
N GLU A 469 10.11 12.49 -5.37
CA GLU A 469 9.80 11.04 -5.32
C GLU A 469 11.05 10.15 -5.29
N GLY A 470 12.08 10.51 -6.07
CA GLY A 470 13.34 9.75 -6.13
C GLY A 470 14.09 9.66 -4.80
N THR A 471 13.89 10.62 -3.89
CA THR A 471 14.54 10.67 -2.57
C THR A 471 13.58 10.37 -1.41
N HIS A 472 12.30 10.74 -1.54
CA HIS A 472 11.30 10.70 -0.46
C HIS A 472 10.19 9.65 -0.67
N GLY A 473 10.14 8.97 -1.81
CA GLY A 473 9.22 7.86 -2.05
C GLY A 473 7.95 8.24 -2.81
N LEU A 474 7.14 7.22 -3.15
CA LEU A 474 5.92 7.35 -3.95
C LEU A 474 4.86 8.27 -3.32
N SER A 475 4.91 8.49 -2.01
CA SER A 475 3.99 9.39 -1.30
C SER A 475 4.23 10.86 -1.60
N ASP A 476 5.43 11.25 -2.07
CA ASP A 476 5.81 12.64 -2.24
C ASP A 476 4.87 13.40 -3.19
N THR A 477 4.39 12.72 -4.23
CA THR A 477 3.57 13.32 -5.28
C THR A 477 2.07 13.29 -4.99
N LEU A 478 1.68 12.72 -3.83
CA LEU A 478 0.31 12.39 -3.45
C LEU A 478 -0.12 13.15 -2.18
N LEU A 479 -1.39 12.96 -1.80
CA LEU A 479 -1.96 13.52 -0.57
C LEU A 479 -1.46 12.80 0.69
N SER A 480 -0.93 11.59 0.55
CA SER A 480 -0.68 10.60 1.61
C SER A 480 0.06 11.11 2.85
N VAL A 481 0.98 12.05 2.65
CA VAL A 481 1.86 12.57 3.72
C VAL A 481 1.79 14.09 3.84
N LEU A 482 0.82 14.75 3.19
CA LEU A 482 0.78 16.22 3.18
C LEU A 482 0.59 16.83 4.58
N ALA A 483 -0.28 16.25 5.39
CA ALA A 483 -0.52 16.72 6.76
C ALA A 483 0.77 16.71 7.60
N THR A 484 1.54 15.62 7.56
CA THR A 484 2.77 15.46 8.34
C THR A 484 3.94 16.22 7.71
N ARG A 485 4.14 16.10 6.38
CA ARG A 485 5.19 16.78 5.63
C ARG A 485 5.11 18.30 5.76
N SER A 486 3.90 18.87 5.73
CA SER A 486 3.73 20.31 5.90
C SER A 486 4.18 20.79 7.28
N GLY A 487 3.88 20.04 8.35
CA GLY A 487 4.41 20.31 9.69
C GLY A 487 5.93 20.24 9.76
N GLU A 488 6.54 19.24 9.12
CA GLU A 488 8.01 19.11 9.03
C GLU A 488 8.65 20.30 8.28
N ILE A 489 8.03 20.76 7.19
CA ILE A 489 8.53 21.92 6.44
C ILE A 489 8.37 23.21 7.24
N VAL A 490 7.25 23.40 7.94
CA VAL A 490 7.07 24.56 8.83
C VAL A 490 8.15 24.58 9.92
N GLU A 491 8.45 23.44 10.55
CA GLU A 491 9.55 23.35 11.52
C GLU A 491 10.93 23.52 10.85
N SER A 492 11.12 23.06 9.61
CA SER A 492 12.37 23.31 8.88
C SER A 492 12.58 24.80 8.61
N ILE A 493 11.56 25.50 8.10
CA ILE A 493 11.64 26.93 7.75
C ILE A 493 11.74 27.81 9.00
N PHE A 494 10.89 27.57 10.00
CA PHE A 494 10.70 28.48 11.15
C PHE A 494 11.26 27.94 12.48
N GLY A 495 11.67 26.68 12.54
CA GLY A 495 12.27 26.09 13.74
C GLY A 495 13.65 26.68 14.03
N GLY A 496 13.79 27.33 15.20
CA GLY A 496 15.03 28.03 15.58
C GLY A 496 16.29 27.15 15.61
N GLN A 497 17.46 27.80 15.48
CA GLN A 497 18.78 27.15 15.38
C GLN A 497 19.12 26.17 16.54
N SER A 498 18.59 26.40 17.74
CA SER A 498 18.81 25.53 18.90
C SER A 498 18.14 24.15 18.75
N ARG A 499 17.07 24.03 17.95
CA ARG A 499 16.41 22.75 17.64
C ARG A 499 17.04 22.04 16.43
N ARG A 500 17.53 22.76 15.41
CA ARG A 500 18.19 22.17 14.23
C ARG A 500 19.44 21.35 14.59
N ARG A 501 20.20 21.77 15.61
CA ARG A 501 21.39 21.03 16.11
C ARG A 501 21.01 19.75 16.87
N ASN A 502 19.88 19.75 17.58
CA ASN A 502 19.32 18.58 18.25
C ASN A 502 18.60 17.61 17.30
N ALA A 503 18.07 18.06 16.15
CA ALA A 503 17.45 17.17 15.17
C ALA A 503 18.47 16.34 14.36
N LEU A 504 19.68 16.84 14.16
CA LEU A 504 20.79 16.09 13.53
C LEU A 504 21.49 15.11 14.50
N THR A 505 21.22 15.21 15.80
CA THR A 505 21.86 14.38 16.86
C THR A 505 20.88 13.52 17.65
N ASN A 506 19.58 13.83 17.61
CA ASN A 506 18.55 12.95 18.14
C ASN A 506 18.03 12.03 17.04
N ALA A 507 18.48 10.77 17.09
CA ALA A 507 17.63 9.66 16.69
C ALA A 507 16.23 9.84 17.32
N PRO A 508 15.14 9.46 16.62
CA PRO A 508 13.79 9.66 17.14
C PRO A 508 13.65 9.05 18.53
N MET A 509 13.08 9.83 19.46
CA MET A 509 12.69 9.34 20.78
C MET A 509 11.82 8.08 20.62
N PRO A 510 12.10 7.01 21.35
CA PRO A 510 11.34 5.77 21.26
C PRO A 510 9.93 5.98 21.78
N ASN A 511 8.99 5.41 21.03
CA ASN A 511 7.58 5.24 21.34
C ASN A 511 7.37 4.85 22.83
N PRO A 512 6.54 5.55 23.64
CA PRO A 512 6.39 5.30 25.08
C PRO A 512 5.66 3.99 25.45
N ARG A 513 5.58 3.00 24.56
CA ARG A 513 5.13 1.63 24.87
C ARG A 513 6.22 0.56 24.80
N LEU A 514 7.49 0.96 24.89
CA LEU A 514 8.65 0.06 25.03
C LEU A 514 9.45 0.30 26.32
N SER A 515 8.80 0.78 27.38
CA SER A 515 9.44 1.10 28.67
C SER A 515 9.37 -0.02 29.72
N LEU A 516 8.83 -1.21 29.41
CA LEU A 516 8.79 -2.32 30.38
C LEU A 516 9.99 -3.29 30.33
N VAL A 517 10.90 -3.18 29.36
CA VAL A 517 12.10 -4.06 29.28
C VAL A 517 13.32 -3.43 29.96
N ARG A 518 13.23 -2.19 30.45
CA ARG A 518 14.37 -1.45 31.05
C ARG A 518 14.52 -1.59 32.57
N ILE A 519 13.74 -2.45 33.23
CA ILE A 519 13.77 -2.63 34.70
C ILE A 519 14.56 -3.87 35.16
N VAL A 520 14.97 -4.79 34.28
CA VAL A 520 15.71 -6.00 34.72
C VAL A 520 17.25 -5.84 34.68
N SER A 521 17.78 -4.75 34.11
CA SER A 521 19.24 -4.63 33.88
C SER A 521 20.01 -3.77 34.89
N ARG A 522 19.46 -3.50 36.09
CA ARG A 522 20.07 -2.57 37.07
C ARG A 522 20.53 -3.20 38.39
N GLN A 523 20.48 -4.52 38.53
CA GLN A 523 21.20 -5.25 39.57
C GLN A 523 22.24 -6.15 38.91
N LEU A 524 23.44 -6.21 39.50
CA LEU A 524 24.68 -6.82 38.98
C LEU A 524 25.59 -5.87 38.19
N ARG A 525 25.92 -4.72 38.78
CA ARG A 525 27.23 -4.09 38.60
C ARG A 525 27.84 -3.76 39.97
N THR A 526 28.45 -4.78 40.55
CA THR A 526 29.52 -4.62 41.54
C THR A 526 30.63 -5.56 41.12
N SER A 527 31.86 -5.04 41.13
CA SER A 527 33.13 -5.72 40.83
C SER A 527 33.57 -5.76 39.35
N MET A 528 34.15 -4.65 38.89
CA MET A 528 35.15 -4.67 37.80
C MET A 528 36.54 -4.74 38.42
N VAL A 529 37.20 -5.90 38.29
CA VAL A 529 38.65 -6.02 38.26
C VAL A 529 39.00 -6.67 36.92
N ALA A 530 40.02 -6.12 36.26
CA ALA A 530 40.41 -6.39 34.89
C ALA A 530 40.55 -7.88 34.55
N ALA A 531 39.84 -8.32 33.50
CA ALA A 531 40.14 -9.54 32.76
C ALA A 531 39.83 -9.31 31.27
N SER A 532 40.76 -9.74 30.43
CA SER A 532 40.79 -9.64 28.96
C SER A 532 39.49 -10.10 28.29
N ALA A 533 39.03 -9.34 27.29
CA ALA A 533 37.88 -9.68 26.45
C ALA A 533 38.11 -10.99 25.66
N PRO A 534 37.12 -11.91 25.60
CA PRO A 534 37.17 -13.02 24.67
C PRO A 534 36.69 -12.58 23.28
N ALA A 535 37.26 -13.18 22.24
CA ALA A 535 36.96 -12.89 20.84
C ALA A 535 35.47 -13.01 20.51
N SER A 536 34.94 -12.06 19.73
CA SER A 536 33.58 -12.06 19.21
C SER A 536 33.33 -13.26 18.29
N LYS A 537 32.33 -14.10 18.61
CA LYS A 537 31.86 -15.16 17.72
C LYS A 537 31.33 -14.54 16.41
N PRO A 538 31.56 -15.17 15.24
CA PRO A 538 31.05 -14.68 13.96
C PRO A 538 29.51 -14.64 13.95
N PRO A 539 28.90 -13.71 13.18
CA PRO A 539 27.45 -13.61 13.07
C PRO A 539 26.86 -14.88 12.44
N LEU A 540 25.73 -15.35 12.97
CA LEU A 540 25.01 -16.53 12.48
C LEU A 540 24.32 -16.22 11.15
N GLU A 541 24.35 -17.18 10.24
CA GLU A 541 23.67 -17.09 8.95
C GLU A 541 22.20 -17.50 9.10
N LYS A 542 21.25 -16.59 8.81
CA LYS A 542 19.81 -16.87 8.86
C LYS A 542 19.36 -17.58 7.58
N ARG A 543 18.67 -18.72 7.70
CA ARG A 543 18.21 -19.54 6.57
C ARG A 543 16.77 -20.03 6.79
N ALA A 544 15.89 -19.70 5.86
CA ALA A 544 14.54 -20.25 5.80
C ALA A 544 14.52 -21.50 4.91
N VAL A 545 13.84 -22.54 5.37
CA VAL A 545 13.79 -23.87 4.72
C VAL A 545 12.34 -24.34 4.66
N ALA A 546 11.96 -24.99 3.57
CA ALA A 546 10.73 -25.75 3.46
C ALA A 546 11.03 -27.23 3.81
N GLY A 547 10.34 -27.81 4.78
CA GLY A 547 10.48 -29.21 5.17
C GLY A 547 9.24 -30.01 4.83
N SER A 548 9.35 -31.01 3.98
CA SER A 548 8.24 -31.71 3.34
C SER A 548 8.20 -33.19 3.74
N PHE A 549 7.21 -33.54 4.56
CA PHE A 549 6.94 -34.93 4.93
C PHE A 549 5.98 -35.56 3.93
N ILE A 550 6.33 -36.75 3.43
CA ILE A 550 5.48 -37.50 2.49
C ILE A 550 4.84 -38.67 3.23
N PHE A 551 3.52 -38.73 3.22
CA PHE A 551 2.73 -39.75 3.89
C PHE A 551 2.08 -40.72 2.91
N ARG A 552 2.01 -41.97 3.32
CA ARG A 552 1.15 -42.99 2.71
C ARG A 552 0.14 -43.51 3.71
N PHE A 553 -1.03 -43.89 3.18
CA PHE A 553 -2.17 -44.38 3.94
C PHE A 553 -2.52 -45.79 3.42
N PRO A 554 -1.86 -46.83 3.93
CA PRO A 554 -2.02 -48.18 3.40
C PRO A 554 -3.48 -48.66 3.57
N PRO A 555 -3.97 -49.53 2.67
CA PRO A 555 -5.32 -50.08 2.76
C PRO A 555 -5.47 -51.00 3.99
N ASN A 556 -6.71 -51.34 4.34
CA ASN A 556 -7.07 -52.34 5.36
C ASN A 556 -6.77 -51.95 6.83
N GLY A 557 -6.84 -50.67 7.17
CA GLY A 557 -6.73 -50.21 8.57
C GLY A 557 -5.32 -50.31 9.16
N GLN A 558 -4.30 -50.47 8.31
CA GLN A 558 -2.91 -50.32 8.71
C GLN A 558 -2.61 -48.87 9.08
N ARG A 559 -1.63 -48.67 9.97
CA ARG A 559 -1.26 -47.34 10.45
C ARG A 559 -0.66 -46.50 9.31
N PRO A 560 -0.90 -45.18 9.30
CA PRO A 560 -0.27 -44.27 8.35
C PRO A 560 1.25 -44.30 8.53
N GLN A 561 1.98 -44.09 7.43
CA GLN A 561 3.44 -44.09 7.45
C GLN A 561 3.99 -42.82 6.82
N VAL A 562 5.12 -42.34 7.33
CA VAL A 562 5.86 -41.17 6.84
C VAL A 562 7.20 -41.60 6.26
N ALA A 563 7.55 -41.09 5.08
CA ALA A 563 8.85 -41.30 4.48
C ALA A 563 9.87 -40.34 5.10
N LEU A 564 11.00 -40.89 5.56
CA LEU A 564 12.18 -40.13 5.95
C LEU A 564 13.35 -40.55 5.07
N PHE A 565 14.10 -39.56 4.60
CA PHE A 565 15.17 -39.70 3.63
C PHE A 565 16.50 -39.56 4.32
N GLN A 566 17.40 -40.52 4.11
CA GLN A 566 18.74 -40.49 4.68
C GLN A 566 19.64 -39.61 3.80
N ARG A 567 20.05 -38.47 4.34
CA ARG A 567 20.89 -37.48 3.64
C ARG A 567 22.25 -38.09 3.28
N SER A 568 22.72 -37.84 2.06
CA SER A 568 23.97 -38.39 1.53
C SER A 568 25.22 -37.73 2.14
N ALA A 569 26.40 -38.24 1.80
CA ALA A 569 27.66 -37.56 2.16
C ALA A 569 27.88 -36.24 1.39
N ARG A 570 27.15 -36.01 0.29
CA ARG A 570 27.35 -34.88 -0.62
C ARG A 570 26.72 -33.58 -0.13
N VAL A 571 25.72 -33.67 0.76
CA VAL A 571 25.08 -32.48 1.33
C VAL A 571 26.01 -31.73 2.29
N ARG A 572 25.75 -30.44 2.46
CA ARG A 572 26.61 -29.54 3.27
C ARG A 572 26.41 -29.70 4.78
N THR A 573 25.19 -30.02 5.23
CA THR A 573 24.82 -30.11 6.66
C THR A 573 24.03 -31.37 6.94
N TYR A 574 24.20 -31.92 8.15
CA TYR A 574 23.48 -33.10 8.67
C TYR A 574 23.61 -34.35 7.79
N ARG A 575 24.83 -34.70 7.38
CA ARG A 575 25.12 -35.89 6.56
C ARG A 575 24.74 -37.18 7.28
N HIS A 576 24.17 -38.12 6.54
CA HIS A 576 23.71 -39.43 7.02
C HIS A 576 22.59 -39.40 8.08
N CYS A 577 21.97 -38.24 8.29
CA CYS A 577 20.78 -38.09 9.11
C CYS A 577 19.50 -38.33 8.30
N TYR A 578 18.47 -38.89 8.92
CA TYR A 578 17.11 -38.92 8.40
C TYR A 578 16.47 -37.52 8.47
N ALA A 579 15.84 -37.12 7.38
CA ALA A 579 15.16 -35.84 7.23
C ALA A 579 13.88 -35.99 6.41
N PRO A 580 12.93 -35.03 6.51
CA PRO A 580 12.02 -34.79 5.40
C PRO A 580 12.78 -34.27 4.18
N ILE A 581 12.15 -34.29 3.02
CA ILE A 581 12.63 -33.54 1.84
C ILE A 581 12.74 -32.08 2.24
N SER A 582 13.86 -31.41 1.94
CA SER A 582 14.04 -30.07 2.46
C SER A 582 15.02 -29.22 1.67
N GLY A 583 14.60 -28.00 1.37
CA GLY A 583 15.47 -27.03 0.70
C GLY A 583 15.23 -25.59 1.09
N SER A 584 16.20 -24.75 0.71
CA SER A 584 16.23 -23.35 1.10
C SER A 584 15.19 -22.55 0.32
N VAL A 585 14.47 -21.67 1.00
CA VAL A 585 13.54 -20.75 0.34
C VAL A 585 14.38 -19.71 -0.42
N GLU A 586 14.31 -19.73 -1.74
CA GLU A 586 15.08 -18.84 -2.61
C GLU A 586 14.32 -17.53 -2.91
N ALA A 587 15.05 -16.47 -3.30
CA ALA A 587 14.42 -15.19 -3.63
C ALA A 587 13.52 -15.25 -4.89
N THR A 588 13.68 -16.30 -5.70
CA THR A 588 12.86 -16.59 -6.89
C THR A 588 11.60 -17.39 -6.56
N ASP A 589 11.54 -18.03 -5.39
CA ASP A 589 10.34 -18.75 -4.96
C ASP A 589 9.29 -17.75 -4.46
N GLY A 590 8.03 -17.92 -4.87
CA GLY A 590 6.93 -17.05 -4.46
C GLY A 590 6.60 -17.16 -2.96
N ASP A 591 6.71 -18.37 -2.41
CA ASP A 591 6.54 -18.69 -0.99
C ASP A 591 7.21 -20.03 -0.62
N ALA A 592 7.19 -20.40 0.67
CA ALA A 592 7.79 -21.65 1.15
C ALA A 592 7.08 -22.92 0.64
N LEU A 593 5.81 -22.84 0.22
CA LEU A 593 5.10 -23.98 -0.37
C LEU A 593 5.56 -24.23 -1.82
N THR A 594 5.87 -23.17 -2.55
CA THR A 594 6.48 -23.24 -3.88
C THR A 594 7.84 -23.92 -3.79
N THR A 595 8.67 -23.54 -2.81
CA THR A 595 9.91 -24.24 -2.48
C THR A 595 9.64 -25.71 -2.18
N ALA A 596 8.67 -26.03 -1.32
CA ALA A 596 8.33 -27.42 -0.98
C ALA A 596 8.01 -28.28 -2.22
N TRP A 597 7.22 -27.76 -3.16
CA TRP A 597 6.90 -28.48 -4.41
C TRP A 597 8.11 -28.66 -5.33
N ARG A 598 8.98 -27.66 -5.41
CA ARG A 598 10.21 -27.74 -6.20
C ARG A 598 11.16 -28.80 -5.65
N GLU A 599 11.46 -28.75 -4.35
CA GLU A 599 12.38 -29.69 -3.71
C GLU A 599 11.84 -31.13 -3.75
N ILE A 600 10.53 -31.35 -3.58
CA ILE A 600 9.93 -32.68 -3.76
C ILE A 600 10.13 -33.19 -5.18
N ALA A 601 9.92 -32.34 -6.19
CA ALA A 601 10.10 -32.74 -7.58
C ALA A 601 11.56 -33.02 -7.93
N GLU A 602 12.49 -32.24 -7.37
CA GLU A 602 13.93 -32.39 -7.59
C GLU A 602 14.49 -33.64 -6.87
N GLU A 603 14.17 -33.81 -5.58
CA GLU A 603 14.75 -34.86 -4.73
C GLU A 603 14.05 -36.22 -4.87
N THR A 604 12.79 -36.27 -5.32
CA THR A 604 12.02 -37.53 -5.40
C THR A 604 11.38 -37.82 -6.76
N GLY A 605 11.33 -36.84 -7.66
CA GLY A 605 10.57 -36.94 -8.92
C GLY A 605 9.05 -36.89 -8.76
N LEU A 606 8.53 -36.75 -7.54
CA LEU A 606 7.10 -36.64 -7.27
C LEU A 606 6.58 -35.21 -7.48
N GLY A 607 5.28 -35.06 -7.74
CA GLY A 607 4.69 -33.74 -7.97
C GLY A 607 3.17 -33.73 -7.77
N PRO A 608 2.48 -32.67 -8.21
CA PRO A 608 1.04 -32.51 -7.98
C PRO A 608 0.14 -33.63 -8.54
N CYS A 609 0.65 -34.40 -9.52
CA CYS A 609 -0.03 -35.57 -10.08
C CYS A 609 0.01 -36.80 -9.16
N SER A 610 1.06 -36.97 -8.35
CA SER A 610 1.23 -38.12 -7.43
C SER A 610 0.94 -37.77 -5.97
N LEU A 611 1.05 -36.49 -5.62
CA LEU A 611 0.86 -35.98 -4.26
C LEU A 611 -0.31 -34.98 -4.19
N ARG A 612 -0.89 -34.84 -3.01
CA ARG A 612 -1.65 -33.64 -2.61
C ARG A 612 -1.06 -33.06 -1.34
N LEU A 613 -1.11 -31.74 -1.21
CA LEU A 613 -0.84 -31.09 0.07
C LEU A 613 -1.87 -31.60 1.08
N LEU A 614 -1.37 -32.18 2.17
CA LEU A 614 -2.19 -32.66 3.27
C LEU A 614 -2.34 -31.56 4.32
N ARG A 615 -1.22 -31.04 4.85
CA ARG A 615 -1.20 -30.05 5.93
C ARG A 615 0.01 -29.09 5.84
N ARG A 616 -0.15 -27.87 6.36
CA ARG A 616 0.81 -26.80 6.60
C ARG A 616 0.93 -26.62 8.11
N GLY A 617 2.13 -26.82 8.65
CA GLY A 617 2.42 -26.64 10.06
C GLY A 617 2.89 -25.23 10.39
N LYS A 618 2.90 -24.87 11.67
CA LYS A 618 3.36 -23.55 12.14
C LYS A 618 4.87 -23.41 11.93
N PRO A 619 5.37 -22.38 11.23
CA PRO A 619 6.80 -22.16 11.11
C PRO A 619 7.46 -21.86 12.46
N TYR A 620 8.71 -22.29 12.63
CA TYR A 620 9.50 -22.05 13.84
C TYR A 620 10.97 -21.82 13.51
N SER A 621 11.70 -21.22 14.45
CA SER A 621 13.12 -20.92 14.27
C SER A 621 13.95 -21.45 15.44
N PHE A 622 15.16 -21.94 15.15
CA PHE A 622 16.12 -22.38 16.15
C PHE A 622 17.55 -22.07 15.72
N VAL A 623 18.46 -21.97 16.69
CA VAL A 623 19.88 -21.70 16.44
C VAL A 623 20.69 -22.97 16.57
N ASP A 624 21.42 -23.33 15.52
CA ASP A 624 22.40 -24.40 15.55
C ASP A 624 23.82 -23.80 15.45
N GLN A 625 24.47 -23.70 16.60
CA GLN A 625 25.83 -23.18 16.69
C GLN A 625 26.87 -24.10 16.03
N SER A 626 26.58 -25.41 15.88
CA SER A 626 27.52 -26.38 15.30
C SER A 626 27.75 -26.15 13.81
N VAL A 627 26.72 -25.63 13.12
CA VAL A 627 26.77 -25.25 11.69
C VAL A 627 26.75 -23.74 11.47
N GLY A 628 26.72 -22.94 12.56
CA GLY A 628 26.76 -21.48 12.49
C GLY A 628 25.51 -20.83 11.90
N ARG A 629 24.33 -21.44 12.07
CA ARG A 629 23.07 -21.01 11.43
C ARG A 629 21.93 -20.76 12.40
N GLU A 630 21.05 -19.85 12.00
CA GLU A 630 19.72 -19.68 12.56
C GLU A 630 18.72 -20.15 11.51
N TRP A 631 18.08 -21.29 11.77
CA TRP A 631 17.13 -21.90 10.87
C TRP A 631 15.73 -21.36 11.11
N THR A 632 14.94 -21.22 10.04
CA THR A 632 13.48 -21.01 10.08
C THR A 632 12.83 -22.09 9.24
N ILE A 633 12.18 -23.06 9.89
CA ILE A 633 11.59 -24.23 9.23
C ILE A 633 10.11 -23.96 8.95
N ASN A 634 9.70 -24.20 7.71
CA ASN A 634 8.31 -24.18 7.26
C ASN A 634 7.88 -25.64 6.98
N PRO A 635 7.20 -26.31 7.91
CA PRO A 635 6.88 -27.72 7.77
C PRO A 635 5.58 -27.95 6.98
N PHE A 636 5.61 -28.91 6.07
CA PHE A 636 4.51 -29.33 5.21
C PHE A 636 4.36 -30.85 5.25
N ALA A 637 3.13 -31.34 5.14
CA ALA A 637 2.80 -32.74 4.92
C ALA A 637 2.09 -32.90 3.58
N PHE A 638 2.49 -33.91 2.82
CA PHE A 638 1.90 -34.31 1.55
C PHE A 638 1.42 -35.75 1.65
N ALA A 639 0.32 -36.08 0.99
CA ALA A 639 -0.22 -37.43 0.93
C ALA A 639 -0.12 -37.98 -0.51
N LEU A 640 0.36 -39.21 -0.65
CA LEU A 640 0.29 -39.94 -1.92
C LEU A 640 -1.18 -40.16 -2.33
N ARG A 641 -1.47 -39.95 -3.62
CA ARG A 641 -2.82 -40.10 -4.18
C ARG A 641 -3.19 -41.56 -4.44
N LEU A 642 -2.23 -42.40 -4.85
CA LEU A 642 -2.43 -43.82 -5.13
C LEU A 642 -1.52 -44.68 -4.24
N ASN A 643 -2.06 -45.76 -3.69
CA ASN A 643 -1.30 -46.74 -2.91
C ASN A 643 -0.52 -47.65 -3.86
N GLY A 644 0.80 -47.48 -3.93
CA GLY A 644 1.68 -48.30 -4.78
C GLY A 644 2.85 -47.56 -5.44
N ASP A 645 2.90 -46.23 -5.37
CA ASP A 645 3.91 -45.38 -6.03
C ASP A 645 5.28 -45.33 -5.31
N GLU A 646 5.61 -46.29 -4.45
CA GLU A 646 6.97 -46.37 -3.87
C GLU A 646 8.03 -46.51 -4.97
N ALA A 647 7.70 -47.21 -6.06
CA ALA A 647 8.54 -47.33 -7.25
C ALA A 647 8.68 -46.02 -8.06
N ALA A 648 7.86 -45.00 -7.79
CA ALA A 648 7.93 -43.70 -8.46
C ALA A 648 8.92 -42.73 -7.80
N ILE A 649 9.35 -43.01 -6.56
CA ILE A 649 10.37 -42.20 -5.89
C ILE A 649 11.73 -42.48 -6.54
N THR A 650 12.26 -41.48 -7.22
CA THR A 650 13.62 -41.50 -7.77
C THR A 650 14.45 -40.51 -6.98
N LEU A 651 15.36 -41.02 -6.15
CA LEU A 651 16.23 -40.17 -5.35
C LEU A 651 17.30 -39.51 -6.22
N ASP A 652 17.59 -38.26 -5.94
CA ASP A 652 18.73 -37.54 -6.48
C ASP A 652 20.01 -37.78 -5.64
N ASP A 653 21.06 -37.04 -5.94
CA ASP A 653 22.36 -37.15 -5.25
C ASP A 653 22.34 -36.67 -3.79
N GLU A 654 21.26 -36.04 -3.31
CA GLU A 654 21.15 -35.54 -1.93
C GLU A 654 20.80 -36.63 -0.92
N HIS A 655 20.28 -37.77 -1.37
CA HIS A 655 19.81 -38.85 -0.49
C HIS A 655 20.36 -40.22 -0.88
N ASP A 656 20.89 -40.97 0.09
CA ASP A 656 21.43 -42.31 -0.14
C ASP A 656 20.33 -43.38 -0.13
N SER A 657 19.28 -43.17 0.68
CA SER A 657 18.14 -44.09 0.82
C SER A 657 16.95 -43.40 1.49
N PHE A 658 15.80 -44.06 1.55
CA PHE A 658 14.67 -43.63 2.37
C PHE A 658 13.97 -44.84 3.01
N ALA A 659 13.24 -44.60 4.09
CA ALA A 659 12.45 -45.63 4.76
C ALA A 659 11.11 -45.07 5.26
N TRP A 660 10.15 -45.96 5.42
CA TRP A 660 8.81 -45.66 5.93
C TRP A 660 8.74 -45.94 7.42
N PHE A 661 8.32 -44.94 8.20
CA PHE A 661 8.19 -45.01 9.65
C PHE A 661 6.73 -44.82 10.05
N ASP A 662 6.29 -45.46 11.13
CA ASP A 662 5.10 -45.00 11.85
C ASP A 662 5.44 -43.62 12.45
N PRO A 663 4.63 -42.57 12.24
CA PRO A 663 4.89 -41.26 12.85
C PRO A 663 5.07 -41.31 14.37
N ALA A 664 4.47 -42.29 15.05
CA ALA A 664 4.62 -42.49 16.49
C ALA A 664 5.95 -43.13 16.91
N ASP A 665 6.69 -43.74 15.98
CA ASP A 665 7.97 -44.41 16.23
C ASP A 665 9.17 -43.48 15.99
N VAL A 666 8.94 -42.23 15.54
CA VAL A 666 10.01 -41.24 15.38
C VAL A 666 10.42 -40.71 16.77
N PRO A 667 11.70 -40.85 17.18
CA PRO A 667 12.13 -40.55 18.55
C PRO A 667 12.20 -39.04 18.85
N ASP A 668 12.09 -38.70 20.14
CA ASP A 668 12.16 -37.34 20.67
C ASP A 668 13.59 -36.77 20.76
N ASP A 669 14.63 -37.62 20.79
CA ASP A 669 16.02 -37.21 20.99
C ASP A 669 16.87 -37.43 19.72
N ASP A 670 17.46 -36.34 19.21
CA ASP A 670 18.37 -36.34 18.06
C ASP A 670 19.69 -37.10 18.33
N GLY A 671 19.93 -37.54 19.58
CA GLY A 671 21.14 -38.22 20.05
C GLY A 671 21.06 -39.75 20.22
N GLU A 672 19.91 -40.39 19.97
CA GLU A 672 19.77 -41.84 20.17
C GLU A 672 20.63 -42.62 19.14
N ALA A 673 21.55 -43.47 19.62
CA ALA A 673 22.59 -44.06 18.77
C ALA A 673 22.06 -44.91 17.60
N SER A 674 20.81 -45.40 17.70
CA SER A 674 20.13 -46.21 16.68
C SER A 674 19.38 -45.40 15.61
N PHE A 675 19.08 -44.11 15.84
CA PHE A 675 18.32 -43.27 14.91
C PHE A 675 18.91 -41.85 14.86
N ARG A 676 19.56 -41.50 13.75
CA ARG A 676 20.14 -40.17 13.55
C ARG A 676 19.19 -39.29 12.75
N GLY A 677 18.39 -38.47 13.42
CA GLY A 677 17.55 -37.43 12.78
C GLY A 677 18.32 -36.13 12.50
N VAL A 678 17.75 -35.26 11.67
CA VAL A 678 18.11 -33.84 11.65
C VAL A 678 17.56 -33.14 12.91
N PRO A 679 18.19 -32.03 13.38
CA PRO A 679 17.73 -31.36 14.58
C PRO A 679 16.24 -30.99 14.54
N HIS A 680 15.52 -31.24 15.64
CA HIS A 680 14.09 -30.93 15.75
C HIS A 680 13.19 -31.66 14.73
N LEU A 681 13.58 -32.86 14.27
CA LEU A 681 12.80 -33.64 13.31
C LEU A 681 11.38 -33.94 13.81
N LEU A 682 11.25 -34.42 15.05
CA LEU A 682 9.94 -34.75 15.62
C LEU A 682 9.09 -33.50 15.89
N ASP A 683 9.71 -32.38 16.29
CA ASP A 683 9.01 -31.11 16.44
C ASP A 683 8.41 -30.63 15.10
N SER A 684 9.17 -30.78 14.01
CA SER A 684 8.69 -30.53 12.65
C SER A 684 7.51 -31.44 12.27
N LEU A 685 7.60 -32.74 12.61
CA LEU A 685 6.57 -33.72 12.33
C LEU A 685 5.28 -33.44 13.12
N ARG A 686 5.37 -33.15 14.43
CA ARG A 686 4.23 -32.82 15.30
C ARG A 686 3.42 -31.61 14.82
N ARG A 687 4.07 -30.65 14.16
CA ARG A 687 3.43 -29.46 13.58
C ARG A 687 2.57 -29.74 12.35
N VAL A 688 2.79 -30.86 11.66
CA VAL A 688 2.01 -31.27 10.48
C VAL A 688 1.18 -32.53 10.72
N TRP A 689 1.49 -33.29 11.78
CA TRP A 689 0.84 -34.53 12.15
C TRP A 689 0.28 -34.43 13.58
N PHE A 690 -0.81 -33.68 13.72
CA PHE A 690 -1.38 -33.30 15.02
C PHE A 690 -1.88 -34.49 15.85
N GLU A 691 -2.03 -35.69 15.27
CA GLU A 691 -2.44 -36.92 15.96
C GLU A 691 -1.45 -37.34 17.07
N LEU A 692 -0.22 -36.84 17.01
CA LEU A 692 0.78 -37.00 18.07
C LEU A 692 0.51 -36.11 19.28
N GLU A 693 -0.11 -34.95 19.08
CA GLU A 693 -0.29 -33.91 20.10
C GLU A 693 -1.72 -33.89 20.66
N ILE A 694 -2.72 -33.99 19.79
CA ILE A 694 -4.14 -33.93 20.13
C ILE A 694 -4.57 -35.29 20.66
N ARG A 695 -4.84 -35.33 21.97
CA ARG A 695 -5.35 -36.49 22.69
C ARG A 695 -6.74 -36.18 23.27
N PRO A 696 -7.59 -37.21 23.48
CA PRO A 696 -7.46 -38.60 23.03
C PRO A 696 -7.57 -38.70 21.49
N ALA A 697 -7.30 -39.88 20.93
CA ALA A 697 -7.36 -40.09 19.47
C ALA A 697 -8.71 -39.69 18.84
N ALA A 698 -9.80 -39.74 19.61
CA ALA A 698 -11.12 -39.26 19.19
C ALA A 698 -11.14 -37.75 18.88
N ALA A 699 -10.44 -36.91 19.66
CA ALA A 699 -10.36 -35.48 19.42
C ALA A 699 -9.60 -35.16 18.11
N ALA A 700 -8.51 -35.88 17.86
CA ALA A 700 -7.77 -35.77 16.60
C ALA A 700 -8.63 -36.23 15.40
N ALA A 701 -9.41 -37.29 15.56
CA ALA A 701 -10.32 -37.78 14.51
C ALA A 701 -11.40 -36.75 14.16
N ILE A 702 -11.98 -36.05 15.15
CA ILE A 702 -12.96 -34.98 14.93
C ILE A 702 -12.34 -33.84 14.10
N LEU A 703 -11.10 -33.43 14.43
CA LEU A 703 -10.39 -32.39 13.68
C LEU A 703 -10.13 -32.85 12.24
N ASP A 704 -9.63 -34.06 12.03
CA ASP A 704 -9.34 -34.57 10.69
C ASP A 704 -10.62 -34.68 9.83
N ASP A 705 -11.73 -35.16 10.41
CA ASP A 705 -13.03 -35.20 9.76
C ASP A 705 -13.51 -33.79 9.38
N GLY A 706 -13.36 -32.80 10.26
CA GLY A 706 -13.75 -31.42 9.98
C GLY A 706 -12.89 -30.75 8.90
N LEU A 707 -11.57 -30.98 8.91
CA LEU A 707 -10.69 -30.50 7.84
C LEU A 707 -11.03 -31.15 6.48
N ARG A 708 -11.41 -32.43 6.47
CA ARG A 708 -11.91 -33.10 5.27
C ARG A 708 -13.20 -32.44 4.75
N ARG A 709 -14.18 -32.21 5.64
CA ARG A 709 -15.43 -31.50 5.25
C ARG A 709 -15.15 -30.12 4.65
N LEU A 710 -14.37 -29.29 5.36
CA LEU A 710 -14.04 -27.95 4.91
C LEU A 710 -13.31 -27.92 3.56
N ARG A 711 -12.41 -28.88 3.31
CA ARG A 711 -11.65 -28.94 2.06
C ARG A 711 -12.46 -29.46 0.88
N ASP A 712 -13.36 -30.41 1.13
CA ASP A 712 -14.13 -31.10 0.09
C ASP A 712 -15.44 -30.35 -0.23
N ASP A 713 -15.81 -29.33 0.56
CA ASP A 713 -16.95 -28.45 0.30
C ASP A 713 -16.64 -27.43 -0.81
N GLN A 714 -17.48 -27.42 -1.85
CA GLN A 714 -17.40 -26.48 -2.98
C GLN A 714 -18.66 -25.63 -3.16
N ASN A 715 -19.67 -25.80 -2.29
CA ASN A 715 -21.01 -25.23 -2.48
C ASN A 715 -21.36 -24.19 -1.41
N SER A 716 -20.77 -24.28 -0.22
CA SER A 716 -21.04 -23.39 0.91
C SER A 716 -20.35 -22.04 0.77
N ASP A 717 -20.97 -20.98 1.29
CA ASP A 717 -20.39 -19.63 1.26
C ASP A 717 -19.35 -19.39 2.37
N ALA A 718 -18.73 -18.21 2.37
CA ALA A 718 -17.66 -17.86 3.31
C ALA A 718 -18.12 -17.86 4.78
N GLY A 719 -19.39 -17.54 5.05
CA GLY A 719 -19.95 -17.53 6.40
C GLY A 719 -20.25 -18.94 6.89
N GLU A 720 -20.81 -19.77 6.02
CA GLU A 720 -21.11 -21.18 6.30
C GLU A 720 -19.83 -21.98 6.61
N LEU A 721 -18.79 -21.84 5.78
CA LEU A 721 -17.50 -22.51 6.02
C LEU A 721 -16.80 -22.04 7.30
N ALA A 722 -16.92 -20.76 7.64
CA ALA A 722 -16.38 -20.23 8.89
C ALA A 722 -17.14 -20.75 10.11
N SER A 723 -18.46 -20.92 9.97
CA SER A 723 -19.31 -21.56 10.97
C SER A 723 -18.95 -23.02 11.18
N ASP A 724 -18.75 -23.79 10.09
CA ASP A 724 -18.35 -25.20 10.14
C ASP A 724 -16.96 -25.38 10.79
N ALA A 725 -16.04 -24.44 10.55
CA ALA A 725 -14.75 -24.41 11.21
C ALA A 725 -14.89 -24.16 12.71
N LEU A 726 -15.78 -23.24 13.12
CA LEU A 726 -16.06 -22.96 14.53
C LEU A 726 -16.79 -24.12 15.22
N GLU A 727 -17.72 -24.78 14.53
CA GLU A 727 -18.39 -25.98 15.03
C GLU A 727 -17.36 -27.11 15.24
N THR A 728 -16.48 -27.33 14.26
CA THR A 728 -15.40 -28.31 14.39
C THR A 728 -14.48 -27.97 15.56
N PHE A 729 -14.07 -26.70 15.71
CA PHE A 729 -13.28 -26.24 16.85
C PHE A 729 -13.97 -26.57 18.19
N THR A 730 -15.26 -26.28 18.29
CA THR A 730 -16.07 -26.51 19.50
C THR A 730 -16.15 -28.00 19.85
N ARG A 731 -16.40 -28.86 18.86
CA ARG A 731 -16.45 -30.32 19.06
C ARG A 731 -15.10 -30.91 19.48
N VAL A 732 -14.00 -30.37 18.96
CA VAL A 732 -12.66 -30.79 19.40
C VAL A 732 -12.38 -30.31 20.82
N LEU A 733 -12.81 -29.09 21.17
CA LEU A 733 -12.68 -28.53 22.51
C LEU A 733 -13.39 -29.39 23.57
N GLU A 734 -14.60 -29.88 23.29
CA GLU A 734 -15.35 -30.82 24.15
C GLU A 734 -14.62 -32.17 24.33
N ALA A 735 -13.99 -32.65 23.26
CA ALA A 735 -13.35 -33.96 23.24
C ALA A 735 -11.90 -33.96 23.75
N LEU A 736 -11.28 -32.79 23.93
CA LEU A 736 -9.85 -32.66 24.25
C LEU A 736 -9.54 -33.25 25.64
N ASP A 737 -8.38 -33.90 25.78
CA ASP A 737 -7.95 -34.52 27.04
C ASP A 737 -7.81 -33.50 28.17
N ARG A 738 -8.65 -33.63 29.19
CA ARG A 738 -8.72 -32.72 30.35
C ARG A 738 -7.81 -33.15 31.51
N ASP A 739 -7.18 -34.33 31.44
CA ASP A 739 -6.32 -34.86 32.51
C ASP A 739 -4.88 -34.32 32.46
N VAL A 740 -4.59 -33.42 31.50
CA VAL A 740 -3.32 -32.67 31.42
C VAL A 740 -3.42 -31.31 32.10
N ASP A 741 -2.28 -30.66 32.34
CA ASP A 741 -2.26 -29.28 32.83
C ASP A 741 -2.86 -28.30 31.81
N SER A 742 -3.39 -27.18 32.31
CA SER A 742 -4.04 -26.16 31.49
C SER A 742 -3.12 -25.54 30.43
N ALA A 743 -1.80 -25.49 30.65
CA ALA A 743 -0.87 -25.01 29.63
C ALA A 743 -0.76 -25.97 28.43
N ARG A 744 -0.68 -27.28 28.69
CA ARG A 744 -0.65 -28.31 27.64
C ARG A 744 -2.00 -28.42 26.94
N TRP A 745 -3.10 -28.38 27.68
CA TRP A 745 -4.45 -28.32 27.12
C TRP A 745 -4.61 -27.10 26.20
N TRP A 746 -4.18 -25.93 26.65
CA TRP A 746 -4.25 -24.69 25.88
C TRP A 746 -3.35 -24.71 24.63
N ARG A 747 -2.15 -25.28 24.73
CA ARG A 747 -1.28 -25.51 23.57
C ARG A 747 -1.98 -26.38 22.53
N ASN A 748 -2.59 -27.49 22.94
CA ASN A 748 -3.29 -28.40 22.04
C ASN A 748 -4.48 -27.71 21.34
N LEU A 749 -5.25 -26.92 22.07
CA LEU A 749 -6.37 -26.17 21.49
C LEU A 749 -5.91 -25.12 20.46
N ARG A 750 -4.78 -24.45 20.71
CA ARG A 750 -4.19 -23.51 19.75
C ARG A 750 -3.65 -24.22 18.49
N ILE A 751 -3.16 -25.47 18.61
CA ILE A 751 -2.81 -26.32 17.46
C ILE A 751 -4.06 -26.62 16.62
N VAL A 752 -5.20 -26.92 17.24
CA VAL A 752 -6.49 -27.14 16.56
C VAL A 752 -6.88 -25.91 15.74
N ALA A 753 -6.86 -24.72 16.35
CA ALA A 753 -7.17 -23.46 15.66
C ALA A 753 -6.22 -23.18 14.49
N TRP A 754 -4.91 -23.43 14.67
CA TRP A 754 -3.94 -23.30 13.58
C TRP A 754 -4.30 -24.21 12.39
N HIS A 755 -4.66 -25.47 12.67
CA HIS A 755 -4.98 -26.40 11.61
C HIS A 755 -6.28 -26.06 10.88
N LEU A 756 -7.34 -25.66 11.58
CA LEU A 756 -8.58 -25.20 10.95
C LEU A 756 -8.34 -23.98 10.06
N TRP A 757 -7.51 -23.03 10.52
CA TRP A 757 -7.15 -21.86 9.74
C TRP A 757 -6.33 -22.22 8.49
N LYS A 758 -5.23 -22.97 8.64
CA LYS A 758 -4.26 -23.18 7.55
C LYS A 758 -4.51 -24.39 6.67
N ASN A 759 -5.40 -25.29 7.06
CA ASN A 759 -5.62 -26.58 6.40
C ASN A 759 -7.09 -26.90 6.09
N GLY A 760 -8.00 -25.96 6.36
CA GLY A 760 -9.41 -26.04 5.94
C GLY A 760 -9.56 -25.75 4.44
N HIS A 761 -10.12 -24.58 4.12
CA HIS A 761 -10.37 -24.16 2.74
C HIS A 761 -9.56 -22.89 2.38
N GLU A 762 -8.68 -22.97 1.37
CA GLU A 762 -7.68 -21.93 1.03
C GLU A 762 -8.30 -20.58 0.63
N ALA A 763 -9.48 -20.58 0.00
CA ALA A 763 -10.14 -19.33 -0.41
C ALA A 763 -10.71 -18.50 0.76
N MET A 764 -10.71 -19.02 2.00
CA MET A 764 -11.47 -18.48 3.14
C MET A 764 -10.63 -18.27 4.41
N ASP A 765 -9.32 -18.02 4.23
CA ASP A 765 -8.32 -17.83 5.30
C ASP A 765 -8.70 -16.73 6.33
N ALA A 766 -9.37 -15.66 5.91
CA ALA A 766 -9.64 -14.50 6.78
C ALA A 766 -10.91 -14.65 7.66
N PRO A 767 -12.08 -15.07 7.13
CA PRO A 767 -13.27 -15.30 7.97
C PRO A 767 -13.08 -16.38 9.03
N ILE A 768 -12.46 -17.51 8.65
CA ILE A 768 -12.14 -18.61 9.58
C ILE A 768 -11.21 -18.11 10.68
N LEU A 769 -10.15 -17.39 10.33
CA LEU A 769 -9.21 -16.84 11.30
C LEU A 769 -9.91 -15.92 12.30
N HIS A 770 -10.80 -15.04 11.86
CA HIS A 770 -11.46 -14.09 12.75
C HIS A 770 -12.29 -14.80 13.83
N LEU A 771 -13.16 -15.74 13.44
CA LEU A 771 -13.97 -16.50 14.39
C LEU A 771 -13.12 -17.34 15.35
N LEU A 772 -12.05 -17.97 14.84
CA LEU A 772 -11.14 -18.73 15.69
C LEU A 772 -10.39 -17.84 16.68
N LEU A 773 -9.96 -16.63 16.28
CA LEU A 773 -9.32 -15.68 17.20
C LEU A 773 -10.29 -15.22 18.29
N ASP A 774 -11.57 -15.01 17.96
CA ASP A 774 -12.61 -14.65 18.93
C ASP A 774 -12.84 -15.81 19.91
N ALA A 775 -12.93 -17.04 19.41
CA ALA A 775 -13.04 -18.24 20.24
C ALA A 775 -11.81 -18.41 21.17
N LEU A 776 -10.59 -18.23 20.64
CA LEU A 776 -9.36 -18.29 21.45
C LEU A 776 -9.30 -17.18 22.50
N THR A 777 -9.79 -15.99 22.19
CA THR A 777 -9.87 -14.87 23.15
C THR A 777 -10.85 -15.19 24.27
N LEU A 778 -12.02 -15.75 23.93
CA LEU A 778 -12.99 -16.21 24.90
C LEU A 778 -12.40 -17.26 25.84
N VAL A 779 -11.68 -18.24 25.30
CA VAL A 779 -11.00 -19.28 26.10
C VAL A 779 -9.93 -18.68 27.00
N GLU A 780 -9.03 -17.85 26.45
CA GLU A 780 -7.92 -17.23 27.21
C GLU A 780 -8.43 -16.36 28.37
N THR A 781 -9.51 -15.60 28.15
CA THR A 781 -10.07 -14.72 29.21
C THR A 781 -10.65 -15.48 30.39
N LYS A 782 -11.19 -16.68 30.15
CA LYS A 782 -11.75 -17.54 31.21
C LYS A 782 -10.74 -18.55 31.77
N LEU A 783 -9.60 -18.77 31.10
CA LEU A 783 -8.65 -19.83 31.46
C LEU A 783 -8.10 -19.61 32.88
N PRO A 784 -7.93 -20.68 33.70
CA PRO A 784 -7.35 -20.55 35.03
C PRO A 784 -5.97 -19.89 35.01
N ARG A 785 -5.72 -18.94 35.93
CA ARG A 785 -4.44 -18.22 36.01
C ARG A 785 -3.26 -19.09 36.43
N ASP A 786 -3.53 -20.24 37.05
CA ASP A 786 -2.51 -21.22 37.43
C ASP A 786 -2.38 -22.28 36.35
N SER A 787 -1.29 -22.20 35.57
CA SER A 787 -0.99 -23.08 34.44
C SER A 787 -0.79 -24.56 34.80
N SER A 788 -0.68 -24.89 36.09
CA SER A 788 -0.53 -26.26 36.59
C SER A 788 -1.86 -26.93 36.97
N THR A 789 -2.95 -26.16 36.97
CA THR A 789 -4.30 -26.68 37.27
C THR A 789 -4.91 -27.37 36.05
N ARG A 790 -5.73 -28.40 36.29
CA ARG A 790 -6.53 -29.05 35.25
C ARG A 790 -7.71 -28.17 34.86
N VAL A 791 -8.16 -28.32 33.63
CA VAL A 791 -9.35 -27.64 33.11
C VAL A 791 -10.60 -28.36 33.63
N SER A 792 -11.52 -27.62 34.27
CA SER A 792 -12.77 -28.20 34.80
C SER A 792 -13.81 -28.44 33.71
N GLU A 793 -14.75 -29.34 33.96
CA GLU A 793 -15.89 -29.61 33.08
C GLU A 793 -16.77 -28.37 32.91
N ASP A 794 -17.17 -27.74 34.02
CA ASP A 794 -17.95 -26.49 34.01
C ASP A 794 -17.31 -25.37 33.16
N PHE A 795 -15.98 -25.28 33.12
CA PHE A 795 -15.29 -24.28 32.30
C PHE A 795 -15.46 -24.56 30.81
N VAL A 796 -15.37 -25.82 30.39
CA VAL A 796 -15.53 -26.23 29.00
C VAL A 796 -16.96 -26.00 28.56
N ASP A 797 -17.92 -26.42 29.38
CA ASP A 797 -19.36 -26.25 29.11
C ASP A 797 -19.73 -24.77 28.95
N ASP A 798 -19.22 -23.90 29.83
CA ASP A 798 -19.39 -22.43 29.76
C ASP A 798 -18.81 -21.77 28.49
N ILE A 799 -17.80 -22.38 27.88
CA ILE A 799 -17.20 -21.91 26.62
C ILE A 799 -18.02 -22.43 25.46
N VAL A 800 -18.35 -23.72 25.47
CA VAL A 800 -19.14 -24.39 24.44
C VAL A 800 -20.48 -23.72 24.24
N GLU A 801 -21.20 -23.39 25.32
CA GLU A 801 -22.50 -22.72 25.25
C GLU A 801 -22.40 -21.38 24.49
N VAL A 802 -21.37 -20.59 24.76
CA VAL A 802 -21.14 -19.31 24.08
C VAL A 802 -20.75 -19.51 22.61
N LEU A 803 -19.87 -20.47 22.31
CA LEU A 803 -19.44 -20.74 20.93
C LEU A 803 -20.58 -21.30 20.07
N GLN A 804 -21.47 -22.11 20.64
CA GLN A 804 -22.66 -22.62 19.94
C GLN A 804 -23.63 -21.49 19.55
N VAL A 805 -23.75 -20.43 20.35
CA VAL A 805 -24.53 -19.23 19.98
C VAL A 805 -23.88 -18.48 18.82
N ILE A 806 -22.54 -18.39 18.80
CA ILE A 806 -21.79 -17.71 17.73
C ILE A 806 -21.86 -18.49 16.41
N ALA A 807 -21.92 -19.82 16.46
CA ALA A 807 -21.99 -20.71 15.30
C ALA A 807 -23.40 -20.84 14.67
N ARG A 808 -24.44 -20.14 15.16
CA ARG A 808 -25.78 -20.21 14.56
C ARG A 808 -25.86 -19.41 13.24
N PRO A 809 -26.41 -19.98 12.15
CA PRO A 809 -26.66 -19.26 10.90
C PRO A 809 -27.59 -18.05 11.10
N GLN A 810 -27.36 -16.95 10.39
CA GLN A 810 -28.15 -15.70 10.49
C GLN A 810 -29.65 -15.85 10.11
N ALA A 811 -30.09 -17.03 9.68
CA ALA A 811 -31.47 -17.29 9.25
C ALA A 811 -32.46 -17.59 10.39
N GLU A 812 -31.99 -17.83 11.63
CA GLU A 812 -32.87 -18.03 12.79
C GLU A 812 -33.00 -16.76 13.65
N PRO A 813 -34.20 -16.42 14.16
CA PRO A 813 -34.40 -15.25 15.00
C PRO A 813 -33.63 -15.40 16.32
N MET A 814 -32.62 -14.56 16.52
CA MET A 814 -31.84 -14.48 17.75
C MET A 814 -32.69 -13.91 18.90
N THR A 815 -32.54 -14.45 20.11
CA THR A 815 -33.16 -13.87 21.31
C THR A 815 -32.36 -12.67 21.83
N GLU A 816 -32.97 -11.81 22.65
CA GLU A 816 -32.32 -10.61 23.22
C GLU A 816 -31.09 -10.96 24.10
N ALA A 817 -31.12 -12.16 24.71
CA ALA A 817 -29.99 -12.73 25.44
C ALA A 817 -28.84 -13.16 24.51
N ASP A 818 -29.15 -13.73 23.33
CA ASP A 818 -28.16 -14.12 22.32
C ASP A 818 -27.45 -12.89 21.74
N ILE A 819 -28.18 -11.80 21.51
CA ILE A 819 -27.65 -10.53 20.99
C ILE A 819 -26.67 -9.91 22.01
N THR A 820 -27.07 -9.86 23.28
CA THR A 820 -26.23 -9.33 24.37
C THR A 820 -24.95 -10.16 24.56
N THR A 821 -25.03 -11.48 24.39
CA THR A 821 -23.88 -12.38 24.49
C THR A 821 -22.93 -12.19 23.30
N LYS A 822 -23.46 -12.02 22.10
CA LYS A 822 -22.68 -11.75 20.88
C LYS A 822 -21.98 -10.39 20.92
N ASP A 823 -22.68 -9.34 21.36
CA ASP A 823 -22.14 -7.98 21.43
C ASP A 823 -21.01 -7.82 22.48
N ASN A 824 -21.04 -8.62 23.56
CA ASN A 824 -19.99 -8.63 24.57
C ASN A 824 -18.69 -9.32 24.12
N VAL A 825 -18.74 -10.21 23.13
CA VAL A 825 -17.57 -10.92 22.58
C VAL A 825 -16.89 -10.14 21.45
N VAL A 826 -17.64 -9.28 20.73
CA VAL A 826 -17.17 -8.54 19.52
C VAL A 826 -16.41 -7.25 19.87
N ALA A 827 -16.26 -6.90 21.15
CA ALA A 827 -15.64 -5.65 21.59
C ALA A 827 -14.10 -5.75 21.78
N SER A 828 -13.33 -5.87 20.69
CA SER A 828 -11.89 -5.55 20.70
C SER A 828 -11.34 -5.41 19.27
N ALA A 829 -11.33 -4.18 18.74
CA ALA A 829 -10.65 -3.81 17.50
C ALA A 829 -9.12 -3.74 17.71
N VAL A 830 -8.51 -4.88 18.02
CA VAL A 830 -7.06 -5.10 17.91
C VAL A 830 -6.81 -5.87 16.62
N ASP A 831 -5.83 -5.40 15.84
CA ASP A 831 -5.37 -5.99 14.57
C ASP A 831 -5.39 -7.53 14.64
N ALA A 832 -6.19 -8.18 13.78
CA ALA A 832 -6.32 -9.64 13.71
C ALA A 832 -4.95 -10.32 13.58
N ARG A 833 -3.98 -9.63 12.96
CA ARG A 833 -2.61 -10.11 12.87
C ARG A 833 -1.87 -10.10 14.21
N ALA A 834 -2.01 -9.05 15.01
CA ALA A 834 -1.41 -9.01 16.34
C ALA A 834 -2.00 -10.07 17.27
N ARG A 835 -3.32 -10.33 17.15
CA ARG A 835 -3.99 -11.44 17.86
C ARG A 835 -3.50 -12.80 17.37
N ALA A 836 -3.33 -13.00 16.06
CA ALA A 836 -2.77 -14.23 15.51
C ALA A 836 -1.31 -14.45 15.95
N ASP A 837 -0.49 -13.41 15.97
CA ASP A 837 0.89 -13.48 16.47
C ASP A 837 0.91 -13.79 17.97
N HIS A 838 0.02 -13.18 18.76
CA HIS A 838 -0.14 -13.49 20.19
C HIS A 838 -0.47 -14.96 20.42
N PHE A 839 -1.58 -15.45 19.84
CA PHE A 839 -2.05 -16.81 20.10
C PHE A 839 -1.12 -17.87 19.52
N PHE A 840 -0.63 -17.70 18.29
CA PHE A 840 0.17 -18.73 17.64
C PHE A 840 1.67 -18.60 17.90
N SER A 841 2.12 -17.64 18.72
CA SER A 841 3.49 -17.60 19.23
C SER A 841 3.74 -18.74 20.23
N GLY A 842 4.90 -19.40 20.11
CA GLY A 842 5.29 -20.50 21.00
C GLY A 842 4.60 -21.85 20.76
N LEU A 843 3.74 -21.94 19.73
CA LEU A 843 3.39 -23.21 19.09
C LEU A 843 4.59 -23.71 18.30
#